data_AF-A0A6B0R8H2-F1
#
_entry.id   AF-A0A6B0R8H2-F1
#
_cell.length_a   1.000
_cell.length_b   1.000
_cell.length_c   1.000
_cell.angle_alpha   90.00
_cell.angle_beta   90.00
_cell.angle_gamma   90.00
#
_symmetry.space_group_name_H-M   'P 1'
#
loop_
_entity.id
_entity.type
_entity.pdbx_description
1 polymer ?
#
loop_
_entity_poly.entity_id
_entity_poly.type
_entity_poly.pdbx_seq_one_letter_code
_entity_poly.pdbx_strand_id
1 'polypeptide(L)'
;MAALVAAEAAESCSRNGSGRGRAPRGRLANQIPAEILNNPQLQAAIQVLPSNYNFEVPKTIWRIQQAQAKKVALQMPEGLLLFACTIVDILERFTEAEVMVMGDVTYGACCVDDFTARALGADFLVHYGHSCLVPMDTSAQDFRVLYVFVDIRIDTAHLLDSIRLTFPPASALALVSTIQFVSTLQAAAQELKAEYRVSVPQCKPLSPGEILGCTSPCLPKEVEAVVYLGDGRFHLESVMIANPNISAYRYDPYSKVLSREHYDHQRMQANREEAIATARSAKSWGLILGTLGRQGSPKILEHLESRLQALGLPFVRLLLSEIFPSKLSLLPEVDVWVQVACPRLSIDWGTAFPRPLLTPYEAAVALRDISWQQPYPMDFYASSSLGPWTVNHGRDRLLQVPGRLALGKPRLARLAAAETRRCRRSLSETLLVPRYQPYFWTCRTLFPVVMAMFACSEARLQGGGCFGSRPSCSSSARGKAASGSSVAHALCRMAAQPLLRILCLAGFRQSERGFREKTGALRKALRGRAELVCLSGPHPVVDAAGSEGARPDSGPCPPEEQPQGWWFSEQEADVFLALEEPTACRGLEEALETVAQALNKLGPFDGILGFSQGAALAALVCALGQGGDPRFPLPRFVILVSGFCPRGLGLMEPIMQGPLSLPSLHVFGDTDGVIPSQESMQLCSRFDGAITLTHSGGHFIPAAAPQRQAYLKFLDQFAD
;
A
#
# COMPACT_ATOMS: atom_id res chain seq x y z
N MET A 1 -28.50 -12.67 5.08
CA MET A 1 -28.82 -14.12 5.25
C MET A 1 -27.77 -14.92 6.03
N ALA A 2 -26.56 -14.43 6.31
CA ALA A 2 -25.60 -15.11 7.20
C ALA A 2 -25.68 -14.68 8.69
N ALA A 3 -26.58 -13.76 9.05
CA ALA A 3 -26.79 -13.30 10.43
C ALA A 3 -27.91 -14.08 11.17
N LEU A 4 -28.61 -15.00 10.50
CA LEU A 4 -29.72 -15.77 11.08
C LEU A 4 -29.32 -17.16 11.58
N VAL A 5 -28.21 -17.73 11.09
CA VAL A 5 -27.78 -19.10 11.44
C VAL A 5 -27.11 -19.19 12.81
N ALA A 6 -26.70 -18.05 13.41
CA ALA A 6 -26.14 -18.04 14.76
C ALA A 6 -27.19 -18.08 15.89
N ALA A 7 -28.49 -17.95 15.57
CA ALA A 7 -29.57 -17.93 16.55
C ALA A 7 -30.23 -19.31 16.78
N GLU A 8 -30.18 -20.23 15.82
CA GLU A 8 -30.92 -21.50 15.88
C GLU A 8 -30.14 -22.66 16.54
N ALA A 9 -28.86 -22.49 16.84
CA ALA A 9 -28.07 -23.51 17.55
C ALA A 9 -28.24 -23.51 19.08
N ALA A 10 -29.09 -22.65 19.64
CA ALA A 10 -29.28 -22.49 21.10
C ALA A 10 -30.61 -23.01 21.65
N GLU A 11 -31.54 -23.50 20.81
CA GLU A 11 -32.84 -24.03 21.24
C GLU A 11 -32.91 -25.56 21.09
N SER A 12 -32.12 -26.29 21.88
CA SER A 12 -32.40 -27.70 22.17
C SER A 12 -31.79 -28.16 23.50
N CYS A 13 -32.00 -27.39 24.57
CA CYS A 13 -31.90 -27.94 25.93
C CYS A 13 -32.67 -27.09 26.93
N SER A 14 -34.00 -27.20 26.92
CA SER A 14 -34.83 -26.64 27.99
C SER A 14 -35.02 -27.65 29.12
N ARG A 15 -34.35 -27.35 30.24
CA ARG A 15 -34.89 -27.33 31.62
C ARG A 15 -35.23 -28.67 32.29
N ASN A 16 -34.54 -28.90 33.41
CA ASN A 16 -35.16 -28.74 34.72
C ASN A 16 -34.17 -28.13 35.72
N GLY A 17 -34.57 -27.03 36.39
CA GLY A 17 -33.78 -26.39 37.44
C GLY A 17 -33.95 -24.88 37.52
N SER A 18 -34.89 -24.44 38.35
CA SER A 18 -35.18 -23.04 38.67
C SER A 18 -34.03 -22.37 39.43
N GLY A 19 -33.38 -21.38 38.83
CA GLY A 19 -32.45 -20.49 39.52
C GLY A 19 -32.49 -19.09 38.90
N ARG A 20 -32.99 -18.10 39.64
CA ARG A 20 -32.92 -16.68 39.27
C ARG A 20 -31.46 -16.21 39.32
N GLY A 21 -30.70 -16.43 38.25
CA GLY A 21 -29.36 -15.89 38.07
C GLY A 21 -29.40 -14.60 37.24
N ARG A 22 -29.01 -13.47 37.82
CA ARG A 22 -28.73 -12.23 37.08
C ARG A 22 -27.69 -12.51 35.99
N ALA A 23 -28.04 -12.29 34.72
CA ALA A 23 -27.09 -12.35 33.62
C ALA A 23 -25.92 -11.36 33.84
N PRO A 24 -24.68 -11.71 33.46
CA PRO A 24 -23.52 -10.85 33.68
C PRO A 24 -23.64 -9.62 32.78
N ARG A 25 -23.76 -8.43 33.39
CA ARG A 25 -23.91 -7.11 32.74
C ARG A 25 -22.83 -6.77 31.70
N GLY A 26 -21.73 -7.52 31.64
CA GLY A 26 -20.64 -7.30 30.68
C GLY A 26 -20.86 -7.82 29.25
N ARG A 27 -21.79 -8.75 29.00
CA ARG A 27 -22.02 -9.30 27.63
C ARG A 27 -22.93 -8.43 26.76
N LEU A 28 -23.80 -7.62 27.34
CA LEU A 28 -24.73 -6.74 26.61
C LEU A 28 -24.08 -5.46 26.07
N ALA A 29 -22.99 -4.98 26.69
CA ALA A 29 -22.37 -3.69 26.34
C ALA A 29 -21.65 -3.65 24.98
N ASN A 30 -21.36 -4.82 24.39
CA ASN A 30 -20.66 -4.96 23.11
C ASN A 30 -21.57 -5.40 21.96
N GLN A 31 -22.87 -5.57 22.20
CA GLN A 31 -23.80 -5.88 21.11
C GLN A 31 -24.18 -4.60 20.38
N ILE A 32 -24.11 -4.65 19.05
CA ILE A 32 -24.56 -3.56 18.18
C ILE A 32 -26.09 -3.48 18.34
N PRO A 33 -26.68 -2.31 18.64
CA PRO A 33 -28.12 -2.16 18.78
C PRO A 33 -28.89 -2.64 17.54
N ALA A 34 -30.05 -3.25 17.79
CA ALA A 34 -30.94 -3.73 16.72
C ALA A 34 -31.40 -2.58 15.81
N GLU A 35 -31.51 -1.35 16.33
CA GLU A 35 -31.86 -0.18 15.52
C GLU A 35 -30.81 0.11 14.44
N ILE A 36 -29.52 -0.13 14.71
CA ILE A 36 -28.45 0.04 13.71
C ILE A 36 -28.46 -1.15 12.75
N LEU A 37 -28.49 -2.37 13.27
CA LEU A 37 -28.42 -3.59 12.45
C LEU A 37 -29.59 -3.70 11.47
N ASN A 38 -30.80 -3.34 11.90
CA ASN A 38 -32.02 -3.48 11.11
C ASN A 38 -32.43 -2.18 10.39
N ASN A 39 -31.59 -1.15 10.36
CA ASN A 39 -31.89 0.09 9.66
C ASN A 39 -31.90 -0.15 8.13
N PRO A 40 -33.05 -0.03 7.44
CA PRO A 40 -33.15 -0.34 6.01
C PRO A 40 -32.34 0.62 5.13
N GLN A 41 -32.21 1.89 5.54
CA GLN A 41 -31.42 2.87 4.79
C GLN A 41 -29.92 2.58 4.90
N LEU A 42 -29.46 2.17 6.08
CA LEU A 42 -28.06 1.78 6.29
C LEU A 42 -27.73 0.53 5.48
N GLN A 43 -28.61 -0.48 5.51
CA GLN A 43 -28.43 -1.70 4.72
C GLN A 43 -28.36 -1.41 3.22
N ALA A 44 -29.25 -0.55 2.70
CA ALA A 44 -29.20 -0.12 1.31
C ALA A 44 -27.91 0.63 0.95
N ALA A 45 -27.42 1.50 1.84
CA ALA A 45 -26.16 2.22 1.61
C ALA A 45 -24.94 1.28 1.62
N ILE A 46 -24.91 0.29 2.52
CA ILE A 46 -23.84 -0.71 2.59
C ILE A 46 -23.81 -1.61 1.34
N GLN A 47 -24.94 -1.85 0.67
CA GLN A 47 -25.00 -2.69 -0.54
C GLN A 47 -24.18 -2.16 -1.72
N VAL A 48 -23.79 -0.88 -1.70
CA VAL A 48 -22.89 -0.29 -2.71
C VAL A 48 -21.44 -0.77 -2.52
N LEU A 49 -21.08 -1.20 -1.31
CA LEU A 49 -19.77 -1.80 -1.03
C LEU A 49 -19.73 -3.26 -1.51
N PRO A 50 -18.55 -3.78 -1.92
CA PRO A 50 -18.45 -5.13 -2.43
C PRO A 50 -18.88 -6.15 -1.37
N SER A 51 -19.85 -6.98 -1.73
CA SER A 51 -20.51 -7.88 -0.78
C SER A 51 -19.58 -8.92 -0.17
N ASN A 52 -18.49 -9.27 -0.85
CA ASN A 52 -17.50 -10.21 -0.34
C ASN A 52 -16.55 -9.59 0.70
N TYR A 53 -16.56 -8.27 0.91
CA TYR A 53 -15.76 -7.60 1.94
C TYR A 53 -16.60 -7.25 3.16
N ASN A 54 -16.07 -7.49 4.36
CA ASN A 54 -16.71 -7.09 5.61
C ASN A 54 -16.03 -5.85 6.23
N PHE A 55 -16.52 -4.66 5.89
CA PHE A 55 -16.04 -3.39 6.47
C PHE A 55 -16.55 -3.09 7.89
N GLU A 56 -17.34 -3.99 8.49
CA GLU A 56 -17.92 -3.83 9.83
C GLU A 56 -18.63 -2.47 10.06
N VAL A 57 -19.22 -1.86 9.02
CA VAL A 57 -19.83 -0.52 9.09
C VAL A 57 -20.80 -0.33 10.26
N PRO A 58 -21.73 -1.26 10.57
CA PRO A 58 -22.62 -1.13 11.73
C PRO A 58 -21.87 -1.06 13.07
N LYS A 59 -20.78 -1.82 13.21
CA LYS A 59 -19.92 -1.79 14.40
C LYS A 59 -19.18 -0.45 14.49
N THR A 60 -18.68 0.06 13.36
CA THR A 60 -18.01 1.36 13.30
C THR A 60 -18.95 2.49 13.74
N ILE A 61 -20.17 2.55 13.19
CA ILE A 61 -21.21 3.51 13.60
C ILE A 61 -21.47 3.43 15.10
N TRP A 62 -21.70 2.21 15.61
CA TRP A 62 -21.96 2.00 17.04
C TRP A 62 -20.79 2.47 17.91
N ARG A 63 -19.55 2.19 17.52
CA ARG A 63 -18.36 2.59 18.29
C ARG A 63 -18.12 4.10 18.26
N ILE A 64 -18.40 4.77 17.15
CA ILE A 64 -18.38 6.23 17.04
C ILE A 64 -19.42 6.84 18.00
N GLN A 65 -20.65 6.32 18.00
CA GLN A 65 -21.73 6.78 18.88
C GLN A 65 -21.43 6.53 20.36
N GLN A 66 -20.91 5.34 20.73
CA GLN A 66 -20.47 5.04 22.10
C GLN A 66 -19.31 5.94 22.55
N ALA A 67 -18.46 6.34 21.62
CA ALA A 67 -17.39 7.28 21.89
C ALA A 67 -17.83 8.73 21.95
N GLN A 68 -19.05 9.03 21.49
CA GLN A 68 -19.52 10.39 21.25
C GLN A 68 -18.50 11.19 20.40
N ALA A 69 -17.81 10.47 19.50
CA ALA A 69 -16.76 11.03 18.66
C ALA A 69 -17.34 12.07 17.72
N LYS A 70 -16.64 13.20 17.56
CA LYS A 70 -17.06 14.31 16.70
C LYS A 70 -16.20 14.42 15.44
N LYS A 71 -14.94 13.95 15.50
CA LYS A 71 -14.02 13.95 14.35
C LYS A 71 -13.33 12.61 14.23
N VAL A 72 -13.67 11.88 13.18
CA VAL A 72 -13.20 10.51 12.95
C VAL A 72 -12.18 10.50 11.82
N ALA A 73 -10.99 9.99 12.07
CA ALA A 73 -10.00 9.70 11.04
C ALA A 73 -10.17 8.26 10.53
N LEU A 74 -10.15 8.07 9.22
CA LEU A 74 -10.07 6.76 8.57
C LEU A 74 -8.66 6.55 8.02
N GLN A 75 -7.98 5.53 8.51
CA GLN A 75 -6.70 5.08 7.96
C GLN A 75 -6.92 3.76 7.23
N MET A 76 -6.52 3.72 5.96
CA MET A 76 -6.75 2.57 5.07
C MET A 76 -5.47 2.25 4.30
N PRO A 77 -5.15 0.96 4.06
CA PRO A 77 -4.17 0.59 3.06
C PRO A 77 -4.63 1.00 1.65
N GLU A 78 -3.69 1.10 0.72
CA GLU A 78 -3.91 1.58 -0.65
C GLU A 78 -5.04 0.81 -1.35
N GLY A 79 -5.08 -0.51 -1.18
CA GLY A 79 -6.10 -1.38 -1.77
C GLY A 79 -7.52 -1.19 -1.24
N LEU A 80 -7.72 -0.41 -0.18
CA LEU A 80 -9.04 -0.08 0.37
C LEU A 80 -9.43 1.39 0.17
N LEU A 81 -8.51 2.25 -0.26
CA LEU A 81 -8.77 3.68 -0.48
C LEU A 81 -9.85 3.94 -1.53
N LEU A 82 -10.07 3.01 -2.48
CA LEU A 82 -11.17 3.13 -3.45
C LEU A 82 -12.56 3.16 -2.81
N PHE A 83 -12.70 2.62 -1.59
CA PHE A 83 -13.95 2.59 -0.84
C PHE A 83 -14.08 3.74 0.17
N ALA A 84 -13.02 4.55 0.33
CA ALA A 84 -12.92 5.52 1.41
C ALA A 84 -14.03 6.56 1.37
N CYS A 85 -14.28 7.21 0.23
CA CYS A 85 -15.32 8.23 0.12
C CYS A 85 -16.72 7.65 0.37
N THR A 86 -17.02 6.46 -0.16
CA THR A 86 -18.31 5.79 0.09
C THR A 86 -18.48 5.48 1.59
N ILE A 87 -17.43 5.03 2.26
CA ILE A 87 -17.47 4.77 3.70
C ILE A 87 -17.63 6.07 4.49
N VAL A 88 -16.96 7.16 4.09
CA VAL A 88 -17.15 8.52 4.67
C VAL A 88 -18.61 8.93 4.55
N ASP A 89 -19.19 8.90 3.36
CA ASP A 89 -20.58 9.31 3.13
C ASP A 89 -21.57 8.50 3.99
N ILE A 90 -21.32 7.20 4.15
CA ILE A 90 -22.14 6.34 5.02
C ILE A 90 -21.96 6.75 6.49
N LEU A 91 -20.73 6.89 6.97
CA LEU A 91 -20.47 7.21 8.37
C LEU A 91 -20.99 8.59 8.74
N GLU A 92 -20.81 9.61 7.91
CA GLU A 92 -21.34 10.96 8.13
C GLU A 92 -22.87 11.00 8.08
N ARG A 93 -23.50 10.17 7.24
CA ARG A 93 -24.97 10.10 7.17
C ARG A 93 -25.60 9.45 8.42
N PHE A 94 -24.93 8.45 8.99
CA PHE A 94 -25.49 7.64 10.09
C PHE A 94 -24.85 7.93 11.46
N THR A 95 -24.00 8.96 11.54
CA THR A 95 -23.43 9.49 12.79
C THR A 95 -23.49 11.01 12.77
N GLU A 96 -23.13 11.66 13.88
CA GLU A 96 -22.95 13.13 13.93
C GLU A 96 -21.49 13.55 13.75
N ALA A 97 -20.61 12.62 13.36
CA ALA A 97 -19.18 12.87 13.26
C ALA A 97 -18.80 13.40 11.88
N GLU A 98 -17.87 14.36 11.84
CA GLU A 98 -17.11 14.72 10.65
C GLU A 98 -16.07 13.62 10.40
N VAL A 99 -15.97 13.11 9.18
CA VAL A 99 -15.09 11.98 8.87
C VAL A 99 -14.05 12.38 7.83
N MET A 100 -12.77 12.19 8.17
CA MET A 100 -11.64 12.50 7.29
C MET A 100 -10.89 11.23 6.89
N VAL A 101 -10.40 11.19 5.65
CA VAL A 101 -9.53 10.11 5.15
C VAL A 101 -8.09 10.53 5.31
N MET A 102 -7.29 9.71 5.99
CA MET A 102 -5.84 9.92 6.09
C MET A 102 -5.18 9.58 4.76
N GLY A 103 -4.38 10.51 4.23
CA GLY A 103 -3.76 10.38 2.91
C GLY A 103 -2.37 9.73 2.92
N ASP A 104 -1.79 9.50 4.09
CA ASP A 104 -0.48 8.87 4.24
C ASP A 104 -0.54 7.36 4.02
N VAL A 105 0.58 6.83 3.54
CA VAL A 105 0.74 5.40 3.21
C VAL A 105 0.60 4.53 4.45
N THR A 106 -0.16 3.45 4.33
CA THR A 106 -0.38 2.49 5.43
C THR A 106 -0.01 1.07 4.99
N TYR A 107 1.26 0.71 5.21
CA TYR A 107 1.79 -0.61 4.84
C TYR A 107 1.31 -1.78 5.69
N GLY A 108 0.80 -1.52 6.89
CA GLY A 108 0.49 -2.58 7.85
C GLY A 108 -0.02 -2.08 9.19
N ALA A 109 -0.34 -3.03 10.07
CA ALA A 109 -0.75 -2.81 11.45
C ALA A 109 0.25 -2.01 12.29
N CYS A 110 1.54 -2.11 11.95
CA CYS A 110 2.61 -1.35 12.60
C CYS A 110 2.60 0.14 12.22
N CYS A 111 1.81 0.56 11.23
CA CYS A 111 1.71 1.93 10.76
C CYS A 111 0.50 2.68 11.33
N VAL A 112 -0.13 2.21 12.41
CA VAL A 112 -1.23 2.94 13.04
C VAL A 112 -0.78 4.36 13.41
N ASP A 113 -1.44 5.37 12.83
CA ASP A 113 -1.00 6.76 12.94
C ASP A 113 -1.96 7.60 13.79
N ASP A 114 -1.98 7.27 15.07
CA ASP A 114 -2.76 8.01 16.06
C ASP A 114 -2.19 9.40 16.37
N PHE A 115 -0.92 9.67 16.03
CA PHE A 115 -0.31 10.98 16.25
C PHE A 115 -0.82 12.00 15.24
N THR A 116 -0.77 11.68 13.94
CA THR A 116 -1.27 12.56 12.88
C THR A 116 -2.77 12.74 12.98
N ALA A 117 -3.53 11.67 13.25
CA ALA A 117 -4.98 11.77 13.45
C ALA A 117 -5.34 12.79 14.55
N ARG A 118 -4.64 12.75 15.69
CA ARG A 118 -4.82 13.75 16.76
C ARG A 118 -4.38 15.15 16.36
N ALA A 119 -3.28 15.28 15.64
CA ALA A 119 -2.80 16.58 15.16
C ALA A 119 -3.81 17.25 14.20
N LEU A 120 -4.58 16.45 13.46
CA LEU A 120 -5.70 16.89 12.62
C LEU A 120 -6.99 17.17 13.42
N GLY A 121 -6.97 16.98 14.74
CA GLY A 121 -8.10 17.20 15.63
C GLY A 121 -9.11 16.06 15.68
N ALA A 122 -8.77 14.87 15.16
CA ALA A 122 -9.60 13.69 15.35
C ALA A 122 -9.62 13.27 16.83
N ASP A 123 -10.76 12.75 17.28
CA ASP A 123 -10.95 12.13 18.60
C ASP A 123 -11.17 10.61 18.51
N PHE A 124 -11.24 10.08 17.29
CA PHE A 124 -11.42 8.67 17.00
C PHE A 124 -10.69 8.27 15.70
N LEU A 125 -10.01 7.12 15.70
CA LEU A 125 -9.36 6.55 14.52
C LEU A 125 -9.98 5.19 14.18
N VAL A 126 -10.38 5.00 12.92
CA VAL A 126 -10.71 3.69 12.37
C VAL A 126 -9.57 3.24 11.48
N HIS A 127 -8.88 2.16 11.87
CA HIS A 127 -7.77 1.57 11.12
C HIS A 127 -8.25 0.30 10.40
N TYR A 128 -8.22 0.31 9.07
CA TYR A 128 -8.70 -0.79 8.23
C TYR A 128 -7.59 -1.74 7.78
N GLY A 129 -7.94 -3.01 7.58
CA GLY A 129 -7.18 -3.99 6.79
C GLY A 129 -6.08 -4.74 7.53
N HIS A 130 -5.77 -4.40 8.80
CA HIS A 130 -4.65 -5.01 9.52
C HIS A 130 -5.00 -5.38 10.96
N SER A 131 -4.35 -6.44 11.48
CA SER A 131 -4.52 -6.91 12.86
C SER A 131 -3.97 -5.92 13.89
N CYS A 132 -4.48 -5.95 15.11
CA CYS A 132 -3.96 -5.10 16.18
C CYS A 132 -2.66 -5.67 16.74
N LEU A 133 -1.50 -5.16 16.30
CA LEU A 133 -0.19 -5.63 16.77
C LEU A 133 0.39 -4.81 17.92
N VAL A 134 0.05 -3.52 17.96
CA VAL A 134 0.65 -2.57 18.88
C VAL A 134 -0.38 -2.23 19.95
N PRO A 135 -0.12 -2.55 21.24
CA PRO A 135 -1.03 -2.17 22.30
C PRO A 135 -1.08 -0.63 22.37
N MET A 136 -2.26 -0.08 22.11
CA MET A 136 -2.53 1.34 22.32
C MET A 136 -2.70 1.56 23.82
N ASP A 137 -1.91 2.48 24.39
CA ASP A 137 -2.02 2.83 25.80
C ASP A 137 -3.29 3.65 26.03
N THR A 138 -4.40 2.94 26.24
CA THR A 138 -5.72 3.49 26.55
C THR A 138 -5.77 4.17 27.92
N SER A 139 -4.73 4.02 28.75
CA SER A 139 -4.69 4.59 30.10
C SER A 139 -4.01 5.97 30.16
N ALA A 140 -3.22 6.32 29.14
CA ALA A 140 -2.44 7.56 29.12
C ALA A 140 -3.05 8.67 28.24
N GLN A 141 -3.88 8.34 27.24
CA GLN A 141 -4.37 9.29 26.23
C GLN A 141 -5.84 8.99 25.85
N ASP A 142 -6.71 10.00 25.94
CA ASP A 142 -8.16 9.98 25.61
C ASP A 142 -8.49 9.70 24.11
N PHE A 143 -7.59 9.05 23.36
CA PHE A 143 -7.75 8.80 21.93
C PHE A 143 -8.10 7.35 21.63
N ARG A 144 -9.23 7.12 20.95
CA ARG A 144 -9.77 5.79 20.71
C ARG A 144 -9.44 5.30 19.30
N VAL A 145 -8.97 4.07 19.20
CA VAL A 145 -8.69 3.40 17.92
C VAL A 145 -9.57 2.18 17.78
N LEU A 146 -10.27 2.07 16.65
CA LEU A 146 -11.02 0.89 16.23
C LEU A 146 -10.27 0.21 15.08
N TYR A 147 -9.91 -1.05 15.27
CA TYR A 147 -9.39 -1.88 14.19
C TYR A 147 -10.53 -2.61 13.48
N VAL A 148 -10.54 -2.53 12.15
CA VAL A 148 -11.44 -3.29 11.27
C VAL A 148 -10.58 -4.11 10.33
N PHE A 149 -10.57 -5.43 10.50
CA PHE A 149 -9.63 -6.30 9.77
C PHE A 149 -9.98 -6.49 8.29
N VAL A 150 -11.25 -6.27 7.93
CA VAL A 150 -11.78 -6.47 6.58
C VAL A 150 -11.64 -7.93 6.14
N ASP A 151 -12.53 -8.77 6.66
CA ASP A 151 -12.65 -10.16 6.24
C ASP A 151 -13.13 -10.23 4.78
N ILE A 152 -12.42 -10.97 3.94
CA ILE A 152 -12.71 -11.13 2.51
C ILE A 152 -13.15 -12.57 2.26
N ARG A 153 -14.40 -12.72 1.81
CA ARG A 153 -14.97 -14.01 1.42
C ARG A 153 -14.47 -14.43 0.05
N ILE A 154 -14.05 -15.69 -0.04
CA ILE A 154 -13.51 -16.31 -1.26
C ILE A 154 -14.23 -17.63 -1.56
N ASP A 155 -13.97 -18.19 -2.74
CA ASP A 155 -14.46 -19.51 -3.13
C ASP A 155 -13.71 -20.61 -2.36
N THR A 156 -14.28 -21.00 -1.21
CA THR A 156 -13.67 -22.00 -0.32
C THR A 156 -13.67 -23.39 -0.96
N ALA A 157 -14.69 -23.72 -1.75
CA ALA A 157 -14.77 -25.01 -2.44
C ALA A 157 -13.61 -25.19 -3.42
N HIS A 158 -13.33 -24.16 -4.23
CA HIS A 158 -12.21 -24.21 -5.14
C HIS A 158 -10.86 -24.35 -4.42
N LEU A 159 -10.65 -23.67 -3.29
CA LEU A 159 -9.43 -23.84 -2.48
C LEU A 159 -9.25 -25.29 -2.05
N LEU A 160 -10.32 -25.91 -1.53
CA LEU A 160 -10.31 -27.30 -1.06
C LEU A 160 -10.01 -28.27 -2.22
N ASP A 161 -10.68 -28.10 -3.36
CA ASP A 161 -10.48 -28.95 -4.53
C ASP A 161 -9.08 -28.79 -5.13
N SER A 162 -8.52 -27.58 -5.10
CA SER A 162 -7.13 -27.34 -5.53
C SER A 162 -6.11 -28.06 -4.65
N ILE A 163 -6.34 -28.07 -3.33
CA ILE A 163 -5.50 -28.80 -2.38
C ILE A 163 -5.65 -30.31 -2.61
N ARG A 164 -6.88 -30.80 -2.80
CA ARG A 164 -7.19 -32.22 -3.09
C ARG A 164 -6.52 -32.72 -4.37
N LEU A 165 -6.49 -31.87 -5.41
CA LEU A 165 -5.86 -32.19 -6.68
C LEU A 165 -4.32 -32.22 -6.58
N THR A 166 -3.74 -31.42 -5.67
CA THR A 166 -2.29 -31.19 -5.61
C THR A 166 -1.58 -32.14 -4.66
N PHE A 167 -2.19 -32.44 -3.50
CA PHE A 167 -1.55 -33.19 -2.43
C PHE A 167 -2.19 -34.56 -2.23
N PRO A 168 -1.39 -35.64 -2.10
CA PRO A 168 -1.92 -36.95 -1.81
C PRO A 168 -2.57 -36.98 -0.41
N PRO A 169 -3.61 -37.81 -0.18
CA PRO A 169 -4.20 -37.97 1.14
C PRO A 169 -3.14 -38.30 2.21
N ALA A 170 -3.40 -37.86 3.44
CA ALA A 170 -2.54 -37.95 4.62
C ALA A 170 -1.26 -37.09 4.62
N SER A 171 -1.00 -36.30 3.57
CA SER A 171 0.09 -35.29 3.58
C SER A 171 -0.02 -34.34 4.78
N ALA A 172 1.13 -33.96 5.33
CA ALA A 172 1.24 -33.00 6.42
C ALA A 172 1.32 -31.56 5.92
N LEU A 173 0.24 -30.80 6.10
CA LEU A 173 0.08 -29.46 5.55
C LEU A 173 0.04 -28.40 6.66
N ALA A 174 0.79 -27.31 6.51
CA ALA A 174 0.64 -26.11 7.31
C ALA A 174 -0.15 -25.05 6.52
N LEU A 175 -1.27 -24.60 7.06
CA LEU A 175 -2.13 -23.58 6.44
C LEU A 175 -1.86 -22.22 7.08
N VAL A 176 -1.47 -21.24 6.27
CA VAL A 176 -1.18 -19.87 6.68
C VAL A 176 -1.82 -18.84 5.75
N SER A 177 -1.99 -17.61 6.21
CA SER A 177 -2.62 -16.52 5.47
C SER A 177 -2.33 -15.15 6.11
N THR A 178 -2.83 -14.09 5.51
CA THR A 178 -2.96 -12.76 6.11
C THR A 178 -4.32 -12.60 6.77
N ILE A 179 -4.44 -11.62 7.66
CA ILE A 179 -5.64 -11.42 8.49
C ILE A 179 -6.96 -11.38 7.70
N GLN A 180 -6.93 -10.89 6.46
CA GLN A 180 -8.14 -10.75 5.62
C GLN A 180 -8.78 -12.09 5.23
N PHE A 181 -8.04 -13.20 5.24
CA PHE A 181 -8.56 -14.52 4.86
C PHE A 181 -8.46 -15.58 5.97
N VAL A 182 -8.01 -15.22 7.18
CA VAL A 182 -7.80 -16.17 8.28
C VAL A 182 -9.08 -16.93 8.66
N SER A 183 -10.25 -16.30 8.58
CA SER A 183 -11.53 -16.96 8.87
C SER A 183 -11.78 -18.14 7.91
N THR A 184 -11.60 -17.90 6.61
CA THR A 184 -11.78 -18.90 5.55
C THR A 184 -10.70 -19.96 5.61
N LEU A 185 -9.44 -19.57 5.87
CA LEU A 185 -8.33 -20.49 6.08
C LEU A 185 -8.65 -21.47 7.22
N GLN A 186 -9.14 -20.97 8.36
CA GLN A 186 -9.46 -21.81 9.51
C GLN A 186 -10.63 -22.76 9.23
N ALA A 187 -11.65 -22.31 8.47
CA ALA A 187 -12.75 -23.16 8.05
C ALA A 187 -12.27 -24.28 7.11
N ALA A 188 -11.50 -23.93 6.07
CA ALA A 188 -10.91 -24.90 5.15
C ALA A 188 -10.00 -25.90 5.88
N ALA A 189 -9.23 -25.43 6.87
CA ALA A 189 -8.39 -26.29 7.69
C ALA A 189 -9.19 -27.33 8.50
N GLN A 190 -10.40 -27.01 8.97
CA GLN A 190 -11.22 -28.00 9.67
C GLN A 190 -11.76 -29.07 8.72
N GLU A 191 -12.13 -28.70 7.50
CA GLU A 191 -12.62 -29.64 6.50
C GLU A 191 -11.51 -30.60 6.05
N LEU A 192 -10.33 -30.06 5.75
CA LEU A 192 -9.19 -30.84 5.25
C LEU A 192 -8.63 -31.83 6.29
N LYS A 193 -8.93 -31.68 7.59
CA LYS A 193 -8.48 -32.62 8.64
C LYS A 193 -9.02 -34.04 8.46
N ALA A 194 -10.11 -34.21 7.73
CA ALA A 194 -10.64 -35.54 7.41
C ALA A 194 -9.71 -36.33 6.48
N GLU A 195 -8.91 -35.63 5.67
CA GLU A 195 -8.12 -36.21 4.57
C GLU A 195 -6.62 -35.99 4.78
N TYR A 196 -6.20 -34.95 5.50
CA TYR A 196 -4.82 -34.49 5.65
C TYR A 196 -4.40 -34.28 7.11
N ARG A 197 -3.10 -34.29 7.37
CA ARG A 197 -2.54 -33.88 8.67
C ARG A 197 -2.34 -32.37 8.69
N VAL A 198 -3.43 -31.64 8.95
CA VAL A 198 -3.45 -30.17 8.87
C VAL A 198 -3.04 -29.52 10.19
N SER A 199 -2.10 -28.56 10.10
CA SER A 199 -1.75 -27.63 11.16
C SER A 199 -2.05 -26.19 10.77
N VAL A 200 -2.50 -25.38 11.73
CA VAL A 200 -2.73 -23.94 11.57
C VAL A 200 -1.84 -23.23 12.60
N PRO A 201 -0.57 -22.97 12.27
CA PRO A 201 0.42 -22.49 13.23
C PRO A 201 0.10 -21.06 13.70
N GLN A 202 0.54 -20.70 14.91
CA GLN A 202 0.29 -19.38 15.49
C GLN A 202 1.57 -18.79 16.07
N CYS A 203 1.95 -17.60 15.61
CA CYS A 203 2.99 -16.80 16.24
C CYS A 203 2.34 -15.68 17.05
N LYS A 204 2.32 -15.78 18.39
CA LYS A 204 1.64 -14.76 19.23
C LYS A 204 2.32 -13.39 19.10
N PRO A 205 1.56 -12.28 18.99
CA PRO A 205 0.12 -12.16 19.28
C PRO A 205 -0.83 -12.39 18.09
N LEU A 206 -0.32 -12.85 16.93
CA LEU A 206 -1.13 -13.06 15.72
C LEU A 206 -2.19 -14.14 15.92
N SER A 207 -3.23 -14.11 15.11
CA SER A 207 -4.28 -15.12 15.07
C SER A 207 -3.73 -16.46 14.55
N PRO A 208 -4.36 -17.61 14.88
CA PRO A 208 -3.97 -18.89 14.29
C PRO A 208 -4.04 -18.84 12.76
N GLY A 209 -2.93 -19.21 12.11
CA GLY A 209 -2.77 -19.18 10.66
C GLY A 209 -2.34 -17.82 10.11
N GLU A 210 -2.34 -16.76 10.92
CA GLU A 210 -1.92 -15.43 10.49
C GLU A 210 -0.39 -15.31 10.49
N ILE A 211 0.16 -14.80 9.39
CA ILE A 211 1.58 -14.44 9.26
C ILE A 211 1.73 -12.98 8.79
N LEU A 212 2.87 -12.38 9.13
CA LEU A 212 3.26 -11.04 8.69
C LEU A 212 4.56 -11.12 7.90
N GLY A 213 4.83 -10.13 7.05
CA GLY A 213 6.11 -10.05 6.34
C GLY A 213 7.34 -10.01 7.25
N CYS A 214 7.18 -9.66 8.53
CA CYS A 214 8.25 -9.58 9.54
C CYS A 214 8.07 -10.57 10.70
N THR A 215 7.05 -11.42 10.70
CA THR A 215 6.78 -12.36 11.80
C THR A 215 6.07 -13.61 11.28
N SER A 216 6.76 -14.74 11.34
CA SER A 216 6.30 -16.04 10.85
C SER A 216 6.73 -17.18 11.78
N PRO A 217 5.96 -18.28 11.84
CA PRO A 217 6.30 -19.42 12.69
C PRO A 217 7.44 -20.25 12.11
N CYS A 218 8.24 -20.84 12.98
CA CYS A 218 9.05 -22.01 12.63
C CYS A 218 8.16 -23.25 12.68
N LEU A 219 8.10 -23.99 11.57
CA LEU A 219 7.24 -25.14 11.40
C LEU A 219 7.96 -26.42 11.85
N PRO A 220 7.23 -27.41 12.40
CA PRO A 220 7.78 -28.72 12.71
C PRO A 220 8.33 -29.44 11.47
N LYS A 221 9.32 -30.32 11.65
CA LYS A 221 9.97 -31.05 10.54
C LYS A 221 9.03 -32.01 9.82
N GLU A 222 7.94 -32.39 10.46
CA GLU A 222 6.92 -33.30 9.93
C GLU A 222 6.04 -32.63 8.88
N VAL A 223 6.04 -31.29 8.78
CA VAL A 223 5.29 -30.57 7.75
C VAL A 223 5.95 -30.75 6.39
N GLU A 224 5.21 -31.31 5.44
CA GLU A 224 5.67 -31.56 4.07
C GLU A 224 5.54 -30.31 3.19
N ALA A 225 4.45 -29.57 3.36
CA ALA A 225 4.18 -28.35 2.60
C ALA A 225 3.47 -27.27 3.43
N VAL A 226 3.78 -26.02 3.13
CA VAL A 226 3.03 -24.86 3.59
C VAL A 226 2.15 -24.35 2.45
N VAL A 227 0.86 -24.19 2.70
CA VAL A 227 -0.11 -23.61 1.76
C VAL A 227 -0.54 -22.27 2.31
N TYR A 228 -0.15 -21.21 1.60
CA TYR A 228 -0.52 -19.84 1.89
C TYR A 228 -1.75 -19.44 1.08
N LEU A 229 -2.81 -19.01 1.77
CA LEU A 229 -3.98 -18.38 1.16
C LEU A 229 -3.77 -16.88 1.09
N GLY A 230 -3.69 -16.32 -0.11
CA GLY A 230 -3.60 -14.88 -0.32
C GLY A 230 -2.94 -14.51 -1.64
N ASP A 231 -3.07 -13.25 -1.99
CA ASP A 231 -2.36 -12.67 -3.13
C ASP A 231 -0.93 -12.24 -2.74
N GLY A 232 -0.11 -12.06 -3.77
CA GLY A 232 1.27 -11.62 -3.62
C GLY A 232 2.18 -12.63 -2.91
N ARG A 233 3.47 -12.27 -2.83
CA ARG A 233 4.51 -13.13 -2.26
C ARG A 233 5.10 -12.60 -0.95
N PHE A 234 4.91 -11.32 -0.63
CA PHE A 234 5.53 -10.68 0.53
C PHE A 234 5.32 -11.45 1.85
N HIS A 235 4.08 -11.80 2.19
CA HIS A 235 3.79 -12.54 3.42
C HIS A 235 4.29 -14.00 3.35
N LEU A 236 4.04 -14.67 2.22
CA LEU A 236 4.52 -16.03 1.99
C LEU A 236 6.05 -16.16 2.13
N GLU A 237 6.80 -15.22 1.58
CA GLU A 237 8.26 -15.22 1.66
C GLU A 237 8.75 -15.20 3.11
N SER A 238 8.02 -14.58 4.04
CA SER A 238 8.41 -14.58 5.44
C SER A 238 8.40 -15.99 6.07
N VAL A 239 7.40 -16.81 5.73
CA VAL A 239 7.35 -18.20 6.21
C VAL A 239 8.33 -19.08 5.44
N MET A 240 8.60 -18.78 4.16
CA MET A 240 9.65 -19.46 3.39
C MET A 240 11.03 -19.20 4.00
N ILE A 241 11.36 -17.94 4.31
CA ILE A 241 12.63 -17.54 4.95
C ILE A 241 12.82 -18.27 6.29
N ALA A 242 11.76 -18.36 7.10
CA ALA A 242 11.80 -19.06 8.38
C ALA A 242 11.86 -20.60 8.23
N ASN A 243 11.53 -21.15 7.06
CA ASN A 243 11.39 -22.59 6.82
C ASN A 243 11.94 -23.00 5.44
N PRO A 244 13.27 -22.86 5.19
CA PRO A 244 13.86 -22.98 3.85
C PRO A 244 13.77 -24.37 3.21
N ASN A 245 13.45 -25.41 3.99
CA ASN A 245 13.39 -26.80 3.54
C ASN A 245 11.96 -27.31 3.32
N ILE A 246 10.94 -26.48 3.53
CA ILE A 246 9.53 -26.88 3.39
C ILE A 246 9.01 -26.37 2.05
N SER A 247 8.30 -27.23 1.29
CA SER A 247 7.72 -26.82 0.02
C SER A 247 6.62 -25.79 0.24
N ALA A 248 6.69 -24.68 -0.47
CA ALA A 248 5.75 -23.57 -0.33
C ALA A 248 4.80 -23.49 -1.52
N TYR A 249 3.52 -23.30 -1.22
CA TYR A 249 2.46 -23.13 -2.20
C TYR A 249 1.65 -21.89 -1.90
N ARG A 250 1.22 -21.18 -2.94
CA ARG A 250 0.35 -20.01 -2.86
C ARG A 250 -0.95 -20.32 -3.57
N TYR A 251 -2.05 -20.24 -2.84
CA TYR A 251 -3.38 -20.14 -3.45
C TYR A 251 -3.77 -18.68 -3.54
N ASP A 252 -3.88 -18.19 -4.77
CA ASP A 252 -4.40 -16.87 -5.07
C ASP A 252 -5.93 -16.94 -5.21
N PRO A 253 -6.72 -16.35 -4.29
CA PRO A 253 -8.17 -16.47 -4.33
C PRO A 253 -8.84 -15.69 -5.47
N TYR A 254 -8.12 -14.76 -6.10
CA TYR A 254 -8.65 -13.94 -7.18
C TYR A 254 -8.46 -14.61 -8.54
N SER A 255 -7.24 -15.09 -8.81
CA SER A 255 -6.95 -15.85 -10.04
C SER A 255 -7.32 -17.33 -9.94
N LYS A 256 -7.64 -17.81 -8.73
CA LYS A 256 -7.93 -19.22 -8.42
C LYS A 256 -6.79 -20.18 -8.80
N VAL A 257 -5.54 -19.71 -8.67
CA VAL A 257 -4.35 -20.49 -9.00
C VAL A 257 -3.66 -20.95 -7.72
N LEU A 258 -3.37 -22.25 -7.63
CA LEU A 258 -2.45 -22.83 -6.65
C LEU A 258 -1.08 -23.04 -7.31
N SER A 259 -0.12 -22.17 -7.00
CA SER A 259 1.25 -22.24 -7.54
C SER A 259 2.23 -22.75 -6.49
N ARG A 260 3.25 -23.50 -6.93
CA ARG A 260 4.42 -23.81 -6.10
C ARG A 260 5.42 -22.65 -6.19
N GLU A 261 5.82 -22.12 -5.04
CA GLU A 261 6.64 -20.94 -4.93
C GLU A 261 8.06 -21.30 -4.47
N HIS A 262 9.06 -20.59 -4.99
CA HIS A 262 10.47 -20.81 -4.66
C HIS A 262 11.11 -19.50 -4.20
N TYR A 263 12.00 -19.57 -3.22
CA TYR A 263 12.73 -18.42 -2.71
C TYR A 263 14.23 -18.67 -2.82
N ASP A 264 14.96 -17.67 -3.31
CA ASP A 264 16.40 -17.76 -3.48
C ASP A 264 17.10 -17.53 -2.13
N HIS A 265 17.07 -18.56 -1.29
CA HIS A 265 17.67 -18.53 0.05
C HIS A 265 19.18 -18.27 0.00
N GLN A 266 19.88 -18.81 -1.00
CA GLN A 266 21.33 -18.65 -1.13
C GLN A 266 21.67 -17.19 -1.44
N ARG A 267 20.99 -16.58 -2.42
CA ARG A 267 21.19 -15.17 -2.75
C ARG A 267 20.82 -14.25 -1.59
N MET A 268 19.68 -14.50 -0.93
CA MET A 268 19.29 -13.69 0.23
C MET A 268 20.36 -13.78 1.33
N GLN A 269 20.78 -14.99 1.72
CA GLN A 269 21.80 -15.19 2.76
C GLN A 269 23.14 -14.55 2.37
N ALA A 270 23.62 -14.76 1.14
CA ALA A 270 24.86 -14.17 0.65
C ALA A 270 24.83 -12.63 0.74
N ASN A 271 23.74 -12.00 0.28
CA ASN A 271 23.58 -10.54 0.36
C ASN A 271 23.59 -10.04 1.81
N ARG A 272 22.95 -10.77 2.74
CA ARG A 272 22.91 -10.38 4.15
C ARG A 272 24.24 -10.61 4.86
N GLU A 273 24.93 -11.71 4.57
CA GLU A 273 26.26 -12.01 5.09
C GLU A 273 27.30 -10.99 4.61
N GLU A 274 27.25 -10.58 3.33
CA GLU A 274 28.12 -9.54 2.79
C GLU A 274 27.87 -8.18 3.46
N ALA A 275 26.61 -7.81 3.68
CA ALA A 275 26.25 -6.59 4.40
C ALA A 275 26.79 -6.59 5.83
N ILE A 276 26.68 -7.72 6.54
CA ILE A 276 27.24 -7.91 7.90
C ILE A 276 28.77 -7.87 7.87
N ALA A 277 29.40 -8.54 6.92
CA ALA A 277 30.86 -8.58 6.79
C ALA A 277 31.43 -7.18 6.55
N THR A 278 30.78 -6.40 5.69
CA THR A 278 31.12 -5.00 5.43
C THR A 278 30.92 -4.14 6.69
N ALA A 279 29.82 -4.35 7.43
CA ALA A 279 29.56 -3.60 8.66
C ALA A 279 30.58 -3.86 9.78
N ARG A 280 31.22 -5.03 9.83
CA ARG A 280 32.24 -5.36 10.84
C ARG A 280 33.47 -4.46 10.79
N SER A 281 33.77 -3.85 9.65
CA SER A 281 34.89 -2.92 9.47
C SER A 281 34.47 -1.45 9.45
N ALA A 282 33.18 -1.16 9.67
CA ALA A 282 32.64 0.19 9.69
C ALA A 282 33.19 1.02 10.85
N LYS A 283 33.54 2.28 10.56
CA LYS A 283 34.06 3.24 11.54
C LYS A 283 32.98 4.18 12.06
N SER A 284 31.92 4.40 11.29
CA SER A 284 30.79 5.25 11.65
C SER A 284 29.45 4.51 11.43
N TRP A 285 28.57 4.60 12.42
CA TRP A 285 27.27 3.92 12.40
C TRP A 285 26.13 4.93 12.31
N GLY A 286 25.08 4.60 11.58
CA GLY A 286 23.83 5.35 11.54
C GLY A 286 22.71 4.53 12.15
N LEU A 287 22.05 5.04 13.18
CA LEU A 287 20.88 4.42 13.80
C LEU A 287 19.61 5.12 13.33
N ILE A 288 18.76 4.39 12.61
CA ILE A 288 17.47 4.91 12.13
C ILE A 288 16.36 4.44 13.05
N LEU A 289 15.60 5.36 13.62
CA LEU A 289 14.34 5.07 14.29
C LEU A 289 13.17 5.35 13.34
N GLY A 290 12.41 4.31 13.01
CA GLY A 290 11.20 4.42 12.20
C GLY A 290 10.12 5.21 12.94
N THR A 291 9.59 6.25 12.31
CA THR A 291 8.52 7.10 12.86
C THR A 291 7.18 6.96 12.13
N LEU A 292 7.11 6.09 11.10
CA LEU A 292 5.85 5.75 10.46
C LEU A 292 5.02 4.89 11.42
N GLY A 293 3.93 5.48 11.93
CA GLY A 293 3.09 4.92 12.97
C GLY A 293 3.90 4.46 14.19
N ARG A 294 3.99 3.14 14.37
CA ARG A 294 4.58 2.47 15.53
C ARG A 294 5.66 1.45 15.14
N GLN A 295 6.24 1.57 13.94
CA GLN A 295 7.28 0.64 13.47
C GLN A 295 8.57 0.71 14.30
N GLY A 296 8.95 1.90 14.77
CA GLY A 296 10.15 2.09 15.58
C GLY A 296 9.98 1.65 17.02
N SER A 297 11.08 1.21 17.62
CA SER A 297 11.14 0.83 19.03
C SER A 297 12.25 1.60 19.74
N PRO A 298 11.92 2.60 20.58
CA PRO A 298 12.91 3.31 21.38
C PRO A 298 13.76 2.36 22.24
N LYS A 299 13.16 1.28 22.76
CA LYS A 299 13.89 0.25 23.53
C LYS A 299 15.00 -0.43 22.72
N ILE A 300 14.74 -0.76 21.44
CA ILE A 300 15.77 -1.36 20.57
C ILE A 300 16.83 -0.33 20.23
N LEU A 301 16.44 0.92 19.96
CA LEU A 301 17.37 2.01 19.69
C LEU A 301 18.31 2.23 20.88
N GLU A 302 17.78 2.40 22.10
CA GLU A 302 18.55 2.57 23.33
C GLU A 302 19.52 1.42 23.57
N HIS A 303 19.10 0.18 23.27
CA HIS A 303 19.97 -0.99 23.34
C HIS A 303 21.15 -0.89 22.35
N LEU A 304 20.89 -0.53 21.09
CA LEU A 304 21.92 -0.36 20.07
C LEU A 304 22.87 0.80 20.41
N GLU A 305 22.35 1.93 20.88
CA GLU A 305 23.13 3.07 21.36
C GLU A 305 24.10 2.63 22.47
N SER A 306 23.59 1.92 23.49
CA SER A 306 24.40 1.42 24.60
C SER A 306 25.50 0.46 24.12
N ARG A 307 25.21 -0.42 23.16
CA ARG A 307 26.21 -1.35 22.58
C ARG A 307 27.29 -0.61 21.81
N LEU A 308 26.93 0.32 20.93
CA LEU A 308 27.91 1.10 20.16
C LEU A 308 28.79 1.98 21.06
N GLN A 309 28.21 2.60 22.09
CA GLN A 309 28.96 3.34 23.11
C GLN A 309 29.96 2.47 23.86
N ALA A 310 29.55 1.27 24.29
CA ALA A 310 30.42 0.33 25.00
C ALA A 310 31.59 -0.16 24.13
N LEU A 311 31.42 -0.18 22.81
CA LEU A 311 32.47 -0.53 21.83
C LEU A 311 33.30 0.67 21.36
N GLY A 312 32.98 1.89 21.81
CA GLY A 312 33.65 3.11 21.37
C GLY A 312 33.40 3.46 19.90
N LEU A 313 32.31 2.95 19.30
CA LEU A 313 31.96 3.20 17.91
C LEU A 313 31.07 4.44 17.81
N PRO A 314 31.47 5.48 17.06
CA PRO A 314 30.66 6.67 16.90
C PRO A 314 29.43 6.38 16.06
N PHE A 315 28.32 7.03 16.41
CA PHE A 315 27.07 6.91 15.66
C PHE A 315 26.27 8.20 15.58
N VAL A 316 25.45 8.29 14.53
CA VAL A 316 24.44 9.33 14.36
C VAL A 316 23.04 8.75 14.48
N ARG A 317 22.10 9.56 14.95
CA ARG A 317 20.69 9.16 15.10
C ARG A 317 19.85 9.88 14.07
N LEU A 318 19.00 9.14 13.38
CA LEU A 318 18.12 9.67 12.36
C LEU A 318 16.69 9.16 12.58
N LEU A 319 15.72 10.07 12.59
CA LEU A 319 14.30 9.74 12.68
C LEU A 319 13.70 9.88 11.28
N LEU A 320 13.13 8.81 10.75
CA LEU A 320 12.53 8.79 9.41
C LEU A 320 11.19 8.10 9.45
N SER A 321 10.17 8.69 8.81
CA SER A 321 8.90 7.99 8.57
C SER A 321 9.14 6.91 7.52
N GLU A 322 9.65 7.33 6.37
CA GLU A 322 9.99 6.47 5.23
C GLU A 322 11.48 6.52 4.94
N ILE A 323 12.08 5.33 4.83
CA ILE A 323 13.51 5.11 4.60
C ILE A 323 13.74 4.86 3.12
N PHE A 324 14.43 5.78 2.45
CA PHE A 324 14.74 5.70 1.03
C PHE A 324 16.26 5.79 0.79
N PRO A 325 16.81 5.09 -0.22
CA PRO A 325 18.22 5.18 -0.56
C PRO A 325 18.69 6.62 -0.75
N SER A 326 17.93 7.44 -1.46
CA SER A 326 18.26 8.85 -1.72
C SER A 326 18.39 9.70 -0.46
N LYS A 327 17.61 9.43 0.59
CA LYS A 327 17.70 10.16 1.87
C LYS A 327 18.99 9.79 2.61
N LEU A 328 19.34 8.50 2.63
CA LEU A 328 20.55 8.03 3.34
C LEU A 328 21.84 8.42 2.60
N SER A 329 21.80 8.54 1.27
CA SER A 329 22.93 9.03 0.45
C SER A 329 23.35 10.47 0.79
N LEU A 330 22.53 11.25 1.48
CA LEU A 330 22.85 12.62 1.91
C LEU A 330 23.85 12.67 3.08
N LEU A 331 24.13 11.53 3.71
CA LEU A 331 25.04 11.40 4.86
C LEU A 331 26.18 10.42 4.48
N PRO A 332 27.05 10.79 3.52
CA PRO A 332 28.09 9.91 2.99
C PRO A 332 29.15 9.48 4.03
N GLU A 333 29.24 10.21 5.14
CA GLU A 333 30.12 9.94 6.27
C GLU A 333 29.69 8.74 7.11
N VAL A 334 28.48 8.20 6.91
CA VAL A 334 27.98 7.00 7.59
C VAL A 334 28.37 5.76 6.78
N ASP A 335 29.15 4.86 7.39
CA ASP A 335 29.62 3.64 6.74
C ASP A 335 28.54 2.55 6.69
N VAL A 336 27.70 2.47 7.72
CA VAL A 336 26.65 1.45 7.87
C VAL A 336 25.41 2.02 8.54
N TRP A 337 24.23 1.57 8.08
CA TRP A 337 22.95 1.91 8.68
C TRP A 337 22.34 0.71 9.39
N VAL A 338 21.78 0.93 10.57
CA VAL A 338 20.91 -0.01 11.28
C VAL A 338 19.53 0.62 11.37
N GLN A 339 18.52 -0.05 10.81
CA GLN A 339 17.14 0.43 10.87
C GLN A 339 16.34 -0.30 11.93
N VAL A 340 15.76 0.47 12.84
CA VAL A 340 14.74 0.04 13.81
C VAL A 340 13.38 0.46 13.25
N ALA A 341 12.91 -0.23 12.22
CA ALA A 341 11.64 0.00 11.54
C ALA A 341 11.11 -1.33 10.94
N CYS A 342 10.74 -1.36 9.66
CA CYS A 342 10.34 -2.58 8.96
C CYS A 342 11.55 -3.46 8.58
N PRO A 343 11.69 -4.70 9.10
CA PRO A 343 12.82 -5.58 8.79
C PRO A 343 13.00 -5.90 7.30
N ARG A 344 11.89 -5.88 6.53
CA ARG A 344 11.89 -6.20 5.10
C ARG A 344 12.60 -5.15 4.24
N LEU A 345 12.82 -3.93 4.75
CA LEU A 345 13.68 -2.94 4.08
C LEU A 345 15.12 -3.43 3.93
N SER A 346 15.66 -4.09 4.95
CA SER A 346 17.00 -4.67 4.89
C SER A 346 17.03 -5.96 4.06
N ILE A 347 16.02 -6.82 4.23
CA ILE A 347 15.98 -8.14 3.60
C ILE A 347 15.75 -8.03 2.08
N ASP A 348 14.74 -7.27 1.66
CA ASP A 348 14.34 -7.20 0.25
C ASP A 348 15.05 -6.08 -0.51
N TRP A 349 15.24 -4.93 0.15
CA TRP A 349 15.71 -3.70 -0.48
C TRP A 349 17.14 -3.33 -0.08
N GLY A 350 17.80 -4.12 0.78
CA GLY A 350 19.10 -3.77 1.34
C GLY A 350 20.19 -3.51 0.30
N THR A 351 20.13 -4.20 -0.85
CA THR A 351 21.06 -4.02 -1.98
C THR A 351 20.81 -2.76 -2.80
N ALA A 352 19.65 -2.12 -2.65
CA ALA A 352 19.34 -0.84 -3.29
C ALA A 352 19.98 0.35 -2.55
N PHE A 353 20.50 0.14 -1.34
CA PHE A 353 21.19 1.16 -0.56
C PHE A 353 22.69 1.16 -0.88
N PRO A 354 23.32 2.34 -1.04
CA PRO A 354 24.75 2.43 -1.36
C PRO A 354 25.66 2.02 -0.19
N ARG A 355 25.10 1.99 1.03
CA ARG A 355 25.76 1.54 2.25
C ARG A 355 24.94 0.39 2.85
N PRO A 356 25.56 -0.58 3.54
CA PRO A 356 24.82 -1.68 4.16
C PRO A 356 23.70 -1.16 5.06
N LEU A 357 22.48 -1.64 4.82
CA LEU A 357 21.30 -1.39 5.65
C LEU A 357 20.95 -2.66 6.41
N LEU A 358 21.21 -2.67 7.72
CA LEU A 358 21.05 -3.83 8.59
C LEU A 358 19.74 -3.79 9.38
N THR A 359 19.17 -4.97 9.65
CA THR A 359 18.19 -5.13 10.72
C THR A 359 18.88 -5.06 12.10
N PRO A 360 18.13 -4.87 13.20
CA PRO A 360 18.73 -4.89 14.53
C PRO A 360 19.34 -6.26 14.90
N TYR A 361 18.80 -7.36 14.35
CA TYR A 361 19.37 -8.70 14.48
C TYR A 361 20.75 -8.78 13.82
N GLU A 362 20.85 -8.32 12.57
CA GLU A 362 22.10 -8.34 11.81
C GLU A 362 23.15 -7.42 12.42
N ALA A 363 22.74 -6.29 12.99
CA ALA A 363 23.62 -5.42 13.77
C ALA A 363 24.20 -6.16 14.98
N ALA A 364 23.40 -6.95 15.70
CA ALA A 364 23.90 -7.77 16.82
C ALA A 364 24.92 -8.82 16.34
N VAL A 365 24.74 -9.40 15.15
CA VAL A 365 25.71 -10.33 14.54
C VAL A 365 26.99 -9.58 14.09
N ALA A 366 26.86 -8.39 13.50
CA ALA A 366 27.97 -7.57 13.04
C ALA A 366 28.84 -7.09 14.23
N LEU A 367 28.20 -6.69 15.34
CA LEU A 367 28.84 -6.28 16.59
C LEU A 367 29.35 -7.46 17.44
N ARG A 368 29.18 -8.70 16.96
CA ARG A 368 29.62 -9.94 17.62
C ARG A 368 28.95 -10.22 18.97
N ASP A 369 27.75 -9.68 19.18
CA ASP A 369 26.95 -9.97 20.38
C ASP A 369 26.34 -11.37 20.29
N ILE A 370 26.05 -11.84 19.09
CA ILE A 370 25.53 -13.18 18.80
C ILE A 370 26.17 -13.76 17.52
N SER A 371 26.06 -15.08 17.37
CA SER A 371 26.34 -15.75 16.11
C SER A 371 25.14 -15.68 15.15
N TRP A 372 25.42 -15.77 13.86
CA TRP A 372 24.40 -15.93 12.83
C TRP A 372 23.52 -17.16 13.10
N GLN A 373 22.21 -16.98 12.99
CA GLN A 373 21.18 -17.99 13.21
C GLN A 373 20.76 -18.61 11.87
N GLN A 374 20.52 -19.92 11.89
CA GLN A 374 19.97 -20.68 10.77
C GLN A 374 18.78 -21.51 11.29
N PRO A 375 17.55 -21.33 10.75
CA PRO A 375 17.18 -20.40 9.66
C PRO A 375 17.24 -18.91 10.07
N TYR A 376 17.19 -18.01 9.09
CA TYR A 376 17.15 -16.57 9.34
C TYR A 376 15.88 -16.22 10.15
N PRO A 377 15.99 -15.44 11.24
CA PRO A 377 14.88 -15.20 12.14
C PRO A 377 13.84 -14.25 11.55
N MET A 378 12.58 -14.66 11.57
CA MET A 378 11.41 -13.86 11.20
C MET A 378 10.49 -13.70 12.42
N ASP A 379 11.00 -13.10 13.50
CA ASP A 379 10.38 -13.09 14.83
C ASP A 379 10.16 -11.67 15.40
N PHE A 380 10.15 -10.63 14.55
CA PHE A 380 10.26 -9.24 15.00
C PHE A 380 9.17 -8.78 15.98
N TYR A 381 7.93 -9.25 15.81
CA TYR A 381 6.81 -9.05 16.73
C TYR A 381 6.40 -10.32 17.49
N ALA A 382 7.18 -11.41 17.40
CA ALA A 382 6.88 -12.63 18.13
C ALA A 382 7.00 -12.40 19.64
N SER A 383 6.09 -12.98 20.42
CA SER A 383 6.21 -12.98 21.90
C SER A 383 7.40 -13.84 22.35
N SER A 384 7.59 -14.97 21.67
CA SER A 384 8.73 -15.87 21.80
C SER A 384 9.94 -15.39 20.98
N SER A 385 10.32 -14.12 21.11
CA SER A 385 11.43 -13.57 20.32
C SER A 385 12.79 -14.03 20.83
N LEU A 386 13.75 -14.08 19.91
CA LEU A 386 15.08 -14.64 20.12
C LEU A 386 16.05 -13.68 20.84
N GLY A 387 15.76 -12.38 20.86
CA GLY A 387 16.66 -11.42 21.49
C GLY A 387 16.20 -9.97 21.52
N PRO A 388 16.99 -9.09 22.15
CA PRO A 388 16.67 -7.68 22.38
C PRO A 388 16.56 -6.82 21.11
N TRP A 389 16.83 -7.40 19.94
CA TRP A 389 16.65 -6.81 18.61
C TRP A 389 15.20 -6.87 18.07
N THR A 390 14.24 -7.29 18.88
CA THR A 390 12.83 -7.45 18.50
C THR A 390 11.91 -6.66 19.44
N VAL A 391 10.70 -6.32 18.97
CA VAL A 391 9.81 -5.38 19.67
C VAL A 391 9.25 -5.97 20.95
N ASN A 392 8.89 -7.25 20.94
CA ASN A 392 8.23 -7.91 22.06
C ASN A 392 9.19 -8.63 23.02
N HIS A 393 10.51 -8.49 22.82
CA HIS A 393 11.50 -9.16 23.67
C HIS A 393 11.34 -8.81 25.15
N GLY A 394 11.26 -9.84 26.00
CA GLY A 394 11.16 -9.72 27.44
C GLY A 394 9.76 -9.36 27.97
N ARG A 395 8.74 -9.22 27.12
CA ARG A 395 7.35 -8.99 27.58
C ARG A 395 6.75 -10.22 28.27
N ASP A 396 7.07 -11.42 27.81
CA ASP A 396 6.61 -12.68 28.43
C ASP A 396 7.22 -12.90 29.83
N ARG A 397 8.42 -12.38 30.11
CA ARG A 397 9.06 -12.44 31.44
C ARG A 397 8.36 -11.53 32.47
N LEU A 398 7.65 -10.50 32.03
CA LEU A 398 6.86 -9.62 32.91
C LEU A 398 5.48 -10.22 33.23
N LEU A 399 4.94 -11.06 32.35
CA LEU A 399 3.68 -11.79 32.57
C LEU A 399 3.86 -13.07 33.39
N GLN A 400 5.07 -13.62 33.44
CA GLN A 400 5.44 -14.74 34.31
C GLN A 400 6.11 -14.24 35.59
N VAL A 401 5.37 -13.58 36.48
CA VAL A 401 5.72 -13.62 37.91
C VAL A 401 5.32 -15.01 38.41
N PRO A 402 6.25 -15.87 38.86
CA PRO A 402 5.91 -17.21 39.31
C PRO A 402 5.00 -17.16 40.54
N GLY A 403 4.03 -18.08 40.54
CA GLY A 403 3.04 -18.23 41.59
C GLY A 403 3.63 -18.27 42.99
N ARG A 404 2.81 -17.82 43.93
CA ARG A 404 2.98 -18.02 45.37
C ARG A 404 3.41 -19.46 45.64
N LEU A 405 4.68 -19.66 45.97
CA LEU A 405 5.12 -20.83 46.72
C LEU A 405 4.41 -20.80 48.07
N ALA A 406 3.61 -21.82 48.33
CA ALA A 406 3.01 -22.08 49.62
C ALA A 406 4.12 -22.42 50.63
N LEU A 407 4.60 -21.39 51.34
CA LEU A 407 5.38 -21.55 52.56
C LEU A 407 4.52 -21.07 53.73
N GLY A 408 4.41 -21.93 54.75
CA GLY A 408 3.53 -21.75 55.90
C GLY A 408 3.71 -20.41 56.60
N LYS A 409 2.60 -19.86 57.10
CA LYS A 409 2.63 -18.72 58.04
C LYS A 409 3.42 -19.16 59.29
N PRO A 410 4.37 -18.35 59.76
CA PRO A 410 3.98 -17.48 60.87
C PRO A 410 4.58 -16.06 60.85
N ARG A 411 3.73 -15.14 61.34
CA ARG A 411 4.05 -13.91 62.08
C ARG A 411 5.13 -12.97 61.53
N LEU A 412 4.70 -11.97 60.75
CA LEU A 412 5.24 -10.60 60.83
C LEU A 412 4.26 -9.54 60.27
N ALA A 413 2.97 -9.74 60.49
CA ALA A 413 1.98 -8.65 60.40
C ALA A 413 1.98 -7.89 61.75
N ARG A 414 3.05 -7.14 62.03
CA ARG A 414 3.06 -6.16 63.14
C ARG A 414 4.13 -5.05 63.11
N LEU A 415 4.85 -4.86 62.01
CA LEU A 415 5.87 -3.77 61.93
C LEU A 415 5.70 -2.77 60.78
N ALA A 416 4.95 -3.07 59.71
CA ALA A 416 4.80 -2.15 58.56
C ALA A 416 3.61 -1.16 58.68
N ALA A 417 3.12 -0.90 59.90
CA ALA A 417 2.09 0.11 60.17
C ALA A 417 2.58 1.22 61.14
N ALA A 418 3.88 1.24 61.48
CA ALA A 418 4.45 2.19 62.42
C ALA A 418 5.40 3.25 61.80
N GLU A 419 5.80 3.13 60.53
CA GLU A 419 6.77 4.06 59.92
C GLU A 419 6.18 5.10 58.95
N THR A 420 4.90 4.98 58.56
CA THR A 420 4.25 5.97 57.68
C THR A 420 3.66 7.18 58.43
N ARG A 421 3.99 7.38 59.71
CA ARG A 421 3.54 8.53 60.52
C ARG A 421 4.64 9.33 61.21
N ARG A 422 5.92 9.06 60.94
CA ARG A 422 7.04 9.75 61.61
C ARG A 422 8.14 10.23 60.66
N CYS A 423 7.77 10.86 59.56
CA CYS A 423 8.67 11.75 58.80
C CYS A 423 7.87 12.82 58.03
N ARG A 424 7.05 13.56 58.78
CA ARG A 424 6.61 14.92 58.41
C ARG A 424 7.05 15.83 59.54
N ARG A 425 8.21 16.47 59.35
CA ARG A 425 8.75 17.71 59.97
C ARG A 425 10.22 17.56 60.38
N SER A 426 11.02 18.52 59.91
CA SER A 426 12.40 18.90 60.27
C SER A 426 13.46 18.58 59.22
N LEU A 427 14.27 19.61 58.90
CA LEU A 427 15.46 19.69 58.03
C LEU A 427 15.10 19.82 56.53
N SER A 428 15.10 20.99 55.85
CA SER A 428 15.93 22.22 55.85
C SER A 428 17.43 21.97 55.67
N GLU A 429 17.95 22.48 54.54
CA GLU A 429 19.38 22.62 54.14
C GLU A 429 20.10 21.29 53.84
N THR A 430 20.83 21.03 52.76
CA THR A 430 21.27 21.71 51.52
C THR A 430 21.82 20.57 50.64
N LEU A 431 21.39 20.42 49.38
CA LEU A 431 22.20 19.88 48.26
C LEU A 431 21.35 19.81 46.97
N LEU A 432 21.95 20.30 45.89
CA LEU A 432 21.33 20.73 44.64
C LEU A 432 20.72 19.60 43.81
N VAL A 433 19.46 19.82 43.40
CA VAL A 433 18.82 19.18 42.24
C VAL A 433 18.06 20.29 41.50
N PRO A 434 18.42 20.66 40.25
CA PRO A 434 17.62 21.63 39.50
C PRO A 434 16.31 20.98 39.05
N ARG A 435 15.21 21.56 39.51
CA ARG A 435 13.85 21.32 39.03
C ARG A 435 13.76 21.70 37.54
N TYR A 436 13.18 20.81 36.74
CA TYR A 436 12.60 21.16 35.45
C TYR A 436 11.39 22.08 35.71
N GLN A 437 11.57 23.37 35.43
CA GLN A 437 10.47 24.27 35.08
C GLN A 437 10.55 24.61 33.58
N PRO A 438 9.39 24.86 32.95
CA PRO A 438 9.27 25.02 31.51
C PRO A 438 9.84 26.39 31.09
N TYR A 439 10.81 26.37 30.18
CA TYR A 439 11.28 27.60 29.54
C TYR A 439 10.22 28.09 28.55
N PHE A 440 9.46 29.10 28.99
CA PHE A 440 8.89 30.12 28.11
C PHE A 440 10.05 30.90 27.47
N TRP A 441 10.22 30.76 26.16
CA TRP A 441 10.92 31.76 25.36
C TRP A 441 9.88 32.69 24.74
N THR A 442 9.63 33.82 25.39
CA THR A 442 9.14 35.02 24.69
C THR A 442 10.31 35.57 23.88
N CYS A 443 10.30 35.37 22.56
CA CYS A 443 11.12 36.15 21.64
C CYS A 443 10.21 36.91 20.68
N ARG A 444 9.84 38.12 21.13
CA ARG A 444 9.19 39.14 20.32
C ARG A 444 10.30 40.03 19.76
N THR A 445 10.92 39.60 18.66
CA THR A 445 11.54 40.42 17.59
C THR A 445 12.21 39.49 16.58
N LEU A 446 11.86 39.66 15.29
CA LEU A 446 12.31 38.94 14.07
C LEU A 446 11.32 37.93 13.44
N PHE A 447 10.07 38.36 13.27
CA PHE A 447 9.42 38.30 11.95
C PHE A 447 10.04 39.46 11.14
N PRO A 448 10.74 39.29 9.99
CA PRO A 448 10.33 38.44 8.85
C PRO A 448 11.50 37.77 8.08
N VAL A 449 11.67 36.44 8.09
CA VAL A 449 12.58 35.74 7.14
C VAL A 449 12.02 34.41 6.57
N VAL A 450 10.90 33.86 7.06
CA VAL A 450 10.35 32.58 6.54
C VAL A 450 9.12 32.78 5.64
N MET A 451 9.11 33.87 4.87
CA MET A 451 8.17 34.10 3.76
C MET A 451 8.88 34.56 2.48
N ALA A 452 10.11 34.07 2.26
CA ALA A 452 10.91 34.36 1.06
C ALA A 452 11.70 33.13 0.55
N MET A 453 11.14 31.92 0.66
CA MET A 453 11.67 30.71 0.00
C MET A 453 10.60 29.87 -0.72
N PHE A 454 9.50 30.50 -1.16
CA PHE A 454 8.56 29.92 -2.12
C PHE A 454 8.36 30.78 -3.37
N ALA A 455 9.27 31.71 -3.63
CA ALA A 455 9.29 32.51 -4.85
C ALA A 455 10.73 32.76 -5.31
N CYS A 456 11.44 31.69 -5.70
CA CYS A 456 12.67 31.80 -6.50
C CYS A 456 13.04 30.43 -7.11
N SER A 457 12.26 29.96 -8.08
CA SER A 457 12.73 28.98 -9.06
C SER A 457 12.04 29.23 -10.39
N GLU A 458 12.24 30.44 -10.91
CA GLU A 458 12.08 30.79 -12.31
C GLU A 458 13.00 31.99 -12.56
N ALA A 459 13.62 32.02 -13.73
CA ALA A 459 14.62 32.99 -14.19
C ALA A 459 16.07 32.81 -13.67
N ARG A 460 16.79 31.87 -14.29
CA ARG A 460 18.21 32.07 -14.67
C ARG A 460 18.57 31.23 -15.89
N LEU A 461 18.15 31.72 -17.06
CA LEU A 461 18.88 31.53 -18.31
C LEU A 461 18.89 32.87 -19.03
N GLN A 462 20.04 33.17 -19.63
CA GLN A 462 20.38 34.33 -20.46
C GLN A 462 20.90 35.56 -19.71
N GLY A 463 22.24 35.67 -19.75
CA GLY A 463 22.94 36.91 -19.47
C GLY A 463 23.04 37.80 -20.71
N GLY A 464 23.48 39.04 -20.44
CA GLY A 464 24.17 39.89 -21.41
C GLY A 464 23.34 41.07 -21.94
N GLY A 465 23.81 42.29 -21.65
CA GLY A 465 23.69 43.40 -22.60
C GLY A 465 22.82 44.60 -22.19
N CYS A 466 23.40 45.49 -21.39
CA CYS A 466 23.63 46.91 -21.73
C CYS A 466 22.51 47.82 -22.31
N PHE A 467 22.36 48.95 -21.61
CA PHE A 467 22.03 50.32 -22.04
C PHE A 467 20.58 50.71 -22.42
N GLY A 468 20.14 51.82 -21.79
CA GLY A 468 19.42 52.87 -22.53
C GLY A 468 18.07 53.33 -21.99
N SER A 469 18.08 54.43 -21.23
CA SER A 469 17.13 55.57 -21.29
C SER A 469 15.63 55.39 -20.96
N ARG A 470 15.25 55.98 -19.82
CA ARG A 470 13.99 56.74 -19.54
C ARG A 470 13.65 57.74 -20.69
N PRO A 471 12.45 58.37 -20.80
CA PRO A 471 11.63 58.85 -19.66
C PRO A 471 10.09 59.05 -19.83
N SER A 472 9.47 59.39 -18.67
CA SER A 472 8.39 60.38 -18.48
C SER A 472 6.96 60.00 -18.95
N CYS A 473 5.85 60.52 -18.41
CA CYS A 473 5.60 61.55 -17.40
C CYS A 473 4.11 61.50 -16.97
N SER A 474 3.84 61.98 -15.74
CA SER A 474 2.69 62.84 -15.35
C SER A 474 1.26 62.24 -15.41
N SER A 475 0.29 62.52 -14.54
CA SER A 475 0.13 63.53 -13.48
C SER A 475 -1.15 63.22 -12.66
N SER A 476 -1.17 63.74 -11.42
CA SER A 476 -2.29 64.28 -10.59
C SER A 476 -3.73 63.72 -10.74
N ALA A 477 -4.54 63.56 -9.69
CA ALA A 477 -4.79 64.47 -8.57
C ALA A 477 -5.61 63.79 -7.45
N ARG A 478 -5.64 64.44 -6.29
CA ARG A 478 -6.20 64.00 -5.00
C ARG A 478 -7.73 64.07 -4.92
N GLY A 479 -8.33 63.20 -4.10
CA GLY A 479 -9.66 63.37 -3.50
C GLY A 479 -9.98 62.27 -2.47
N LYS A 480 -10.14 62.63 -1.18
CA LYS A 480 -10.54 61.74 -0.07
C LYS A 480 -12.07 61.64 0.02
N ALA A 481 -12.63 60.44 0.25
CA ALA A 481 -13.60 60.14 1.32
C ALA A 481 -14.01 58.65 1.25
N ALA A 482 -14.54 58.14 2.36
CA ALA A 482 -14.54 56.75 2.77
C ALA A 482 -15.67 55.88 2.18
N SER A 483 -15.41 54.57 2.22
CA SER A 483 -16.26 53.50 2.78
C SER A 483 -16.69 52.40 1.80
N GLY A 484 -16.42 51.16 2.24
CA GLY A 484 -17.22 49.97 1.92
C GLY A 484 -17.05 49.37 0.53
N SER A 485 -16.75 48.06 0.50
CA SER A 485 -16.87 47.16 -0.66
C SER A 485 -15.77 47.28 -1.73
N SER A 486 -14.68 46.51 -1.56
CA SER A 486 -13.85 46.02 -2.69
C SER A 486 -12.89 44.90 -2.25
N VAL A 487 -13.43 43.79 -1.72
CA VAL A 487 -12.70 42.50 -1.71
C VAL A 487 -13.46 41.43 -2.50
N ALA A 488 -14.73 41.67 -2.84
CA ALA A 488 -15.57 40.76 -3.61
C ALA A 488 -15.41 40.91 -5.15
N HIS A 489 -14.45 41.69 -5.64
CA HIS A 489 -14.21 41.87 -7.09
C HIS A 489 -12.76 41.61 -7.52
N ALA A 490 -11.88 41.14 -6.62
CA ALA A 490 -10.50 40.76 -6.92
C ALA A 490 -10.27 39.23 -6.94
N LEU A 491 -11.34 38.43 -6.86
CA LEU A 491 -11.31 36.95 -6.98
C LEU A 491 -12.03 36.42 -8.22
N CYS A 492 -12.35 37.29 -9.19
CA CYS A 492 -12.92 36.86 -10.45
C CYS A 492 -11.93 37.17 -11.59
N ARG A 493 -11.42 36.09 -12.20
CA ARG A 493 -10.47 36.00 -13.34
C ARG A 493 -8.99 35.81 -12.98
N MET A 494 -8.67 34.67 -12.37
CA MET A 494 -7.61 33.83 -12.96
C MET A 494 -8.32 32.87 -13.90
N ALA A 495 -8.13 33.04 -15.21
CA ALA A 495 -8.67 32.10 -16.19
C ALA A 495 -8.08 30.71 -15.88
N ALA A 496 -8.93 29.74 -15.59
CA ALA A 496 -8.51 28.35 -15.52
C ALA A 496 -8.01 27.98 -16.93
N GLN A 497 -6.74 27.57 -17.05
CA GLN A 497 -6.25 27.07 -18.32
C GLN A 497 -7.08 25.83 -18.74
N PRO A 498 -7.42 25.71 -20.02
CA PRO A 498 -8.21 24.57 -20.51
C PRO A 498 -7.43 23.26 -20.29
N LEU A 499 -8.14 22.22 -19.85
CA LEU A 499 -7.55 20.89 -19.66
C LEU A 499 -7.20 20.28 -21.01
N LEU A 500 -6.02 19.67 -21.12
CA LEU A 500 -5.65 18.85 -22.27
C LEU A 500 -6.57 17.63 -22.34
N ARG A 501 -7.16 17.34 -23.49
CA ARG A 501 -8.00 16.14 -23.66
C ARG A 501 -7.19 15.03 -24.32
N ILE A 502 -7.10 13.87 -23.68
CA ILE A 502 -6.27 12.76 -24.13
C ILE A 502 -7.13 11.51 -24.36
N LEU A 503 -7.14 11.00 -25.59
CA LEU A 503 -7.76 9.73 -25.93
C LEU A 503 -6.86 8.57 -25.47
N CYS A 504 -7.38 7.68 -24.63
CA CYS A 504 -6.62 6.64 -23.97
C CYS A 504 -7.02 5.24 -24.49
N LEU A 505 -6.15 4.59 -25.26
CA LEU A 505 -6.38 3.28 -25.87
C LEU A 505 -5.92 2.15 -24.93
N ALA A 506 -6.86 1.28 -24.55
CA ALA A 506 -6.63 0.18 -23.62
C ALA A 506 -5.70 -0.91 -24.18
N GLY A 507 -5.13 -1.75 -23.31
CA GLY A 507 -4.38 -2.94 -23.72
C GLY A 507 -5.28 -4.12 -24.09
N PHE A 508 -4.67 -5.22 -24.57
CA PHE A 508 -5.37 -6.46 -24.87
C PHE A 508 -6.04 -7.05 -23.61
N ARG A 509 -7.26 -7.60 -23.77
CA ARG A 509 -8.13 -8.11 -22.71
C ARG A 509 -8.58 -7.07 -21.68
N GLN A 510 -8.65 -5.80 -22.07
CA GLN A 510 -9.11 -4.72 -21.17
C GLN A 510 -10.37 -4.05 -21.71
N SER A 511 -11.41 -3.95 -20.87
CA SER A 511 -12.59 -3.14 -21.18
C SER A 511 -12.33 -1.65 -20.92
N GLU A 512 -13.16 -0.78 -21.49
CA GLU A 512 -13.06 0.67 -21.26
C GLU A 512 -13.13 1.02 -19.77
N ARG A 513 -14.07 0.41 -19.05
CA ARG A 513 -14.23 0.58 -17.61
C ARG A 513 -13.01 0.06 -16.84
N GLY A 514 -12.58 -1.17 -17.13
CA GLY A 514 -11.41 -1.77 -16.47
C GLY A 514 -10.13 -0.97 -16.71
N PHE A 515 -9.96 -0.42 -17.91
CA PHE A 515 -8.83 0.44 -18.23
C PHE A 515 -8.91 1.81 -17.54
N ARG A 516 -10.10 2.41 -17.44
CA ARG A 516 -10.34 3.65 -16.69
C ARG A 516 -10.07 3.51 -15.20
N GLU A 517 -10.37 2.34 -14.63
CA GLU A 517 -10.06 2.00 -13.24
C GLU A 517 -8.55 1.79 -13.06
N LYS A 518 -7.89 1.03 -13.96
CA LYS A 518 -6.43 0.81 -13.95
C LYS A 518 -5.63 2.12 -14.08
N THR A 519 -6.13 3.06 -14.86
CA THR A 519 -5.52 4.40 -15.02
C THR A 519 -5.91 5.37 -13.89
N GLY A 520 -6.68 4.95 -12.88
CA GLY A 520 -7.20 5.82 -11.83
C GLY A 520 -6.13 6.62 -11.08
N ALA A 521 -4.98 6.01 -10.77
CA ALA A 521 -3.85 6.69 -10.13
C ALA A 521 -3.25 7.77 -11.04
N LEU A 522 -3.07 7.48 -12.34
CA LEU A 522 -2.60 8.45 -13.33
C LEU A 522 -3.63 9.57 -13.53
N ARG A 523 -4.92 9.25 -13.64
CA ARG A 523 -6.01 10.23 -13.74
C ARG A 523 -6.03 11.19 -12.55
N LYS A 524 -5.85 10.67 -11.34
CA LYS A 524 -5.74 11.49 -10.12
C LYS A 524 -4.49 12.36 -10.16
N ALA A 525 -3.38 11.83 -10.65
CA ALA A 525 -2.11 12.53 -10.76
C ALA A 525 -2.14 13.68 -11.79
N LEU A 526 -2.93 13.55 -12.85
CA LEU A 526 -3.10 14.55 -13.91
C LEU A 526 -4.30 15.49 -13.68
N ARG A 527 -4.93 15.42 -12.50
CA ARG A 527 -6.10 16.25 -12.17
C ARG A 527 -5.76 17.73 -12.28
N GLY A 528 -6.57 18.47 -13.02
CA GLY A 528 -6.34 19.90 -13.27
C GLY A 528 -5.35 20.19 -14.39
N ARG A 529 -4.81 19.16 -15.06
CA ARG A 529 -3.96 19.29 -16.26
C ARG A 529 -4.53 18.60 -17.49
N ALA A 530 -5.00 17.36 -17.34
CA ALA A 530 -5.55 16.59 -18.46
C ALA A 530 -6.82 15.82 -18.09
N GLU A 531 -7.73 15.72 -19.06
CA GLU A 531 -8.87 14.80 -19.08
C GLU A 531 -8.48 13.54 -19.86
N LEU A 532 -8.63 12.36 -19.24
CA LEU A 532 -8.40 11.08 -19.91
C LEU A 532 -9.74 10.45 -20.32
N VAL A 533 -9.92 10.22 -21.62
CA VAL A 533 -11.09 9.55 -22.21
C VAL A 533 -10.66 8.16 -22.64
N CYS A 534 -11.08 7.12 -21.92
CA CYS A 534 -10.70 5.74 -22.20
C CYS A 534 -11.52 5.15 -23.36
N LEU A 535 -10.89 4.28 -24.15
CA LEU A 535 -11.51 3.51 -25.23
C LEU A 535 -10.89 2.11 -25.25
N SER A 536 -11.72 1.08 -25.36
CA SER A 536 -11.27 -0.31 -25.58
C SER A 536 -11.45 -0.75 -27.02
N GLY A 537 -10.82 -1.88 -27.37
CA GLY A 537 -10.98 -2.47 -28.69
C GLY A 537 -12.41 -2.93 -28.99
N PRO A 538 -12.76 -3.12 -30.27
CA PRO A 538 -14.12 -3.50 -30.67
C PRO A 538 -14.37 -5.01 -30.65
N HIS A 539 -13.33 -5.83 -30.45
CA HIS A 539 -13.43 -7.29 -30.53
C HIS A 539 -13.48 -7.91 -29.14
N PRO A 540 -14.60 -8.56 -28.77
CA PRO A 540 -14.65 -9.37 -27.55
C PRO A 540 -13.61 -10.49 -27.63
N VAL A 541 -12.91 -10.72 -26.52
CA VAL A 541 -11.96 -11.83 -26.40
C VAL A 541 -12.65 -12.97 -25.67
N VAL A 542 -12.88 -14.08 -26.38
CA VAL A 542 -13.39 -15.30 -25.75
C VAL A 542 -12.22 -16.05 -25.13
N ASP A 543 -12.29 -16.37 -23.84
CA ASP A 543 -11.27 -17.22 -23.23
C ASP A 543 -11.29 -18.59 -23.92
N ALA A 544 -10.21 -18.90 -24.64
CA ALA A 544 -9.95 -20.23 -25.19
C ALA A 544 -9.60 -21.22 -24.06
N ALA A 545 -10.59 -21.50 -23.23
CA ALA A 545 -10.65 -22.60 -22.28
C ALA A 545 -12.08 -23.15 -22.26
N GLY A 546 -12.53 -23.63 -23.42
CA GLY A 546 -13.63 -24.56 -23.49
C GLY A 546 -13.12 -25.97 -23.20
N SER A 547 -13.16 -26.42 -21.95
CA SER A 547 -13.27 -27.85 -21.60
C SER A 547 -13.94 -28.03 -20.24
N GLU A 548 -15.24 -28.33 -20.30
CA GLU A 548 -16.07 -29.08 -19.34
C GLU A 548 -16.09 -28.63 -17.87
N GLY A 549 -16.97 -27.67 -17.54
CA GLY A 549 -17.32 -27.37 -16.14
C GLY A 549 -18.29 -26.22 -15.91
N ALA A 550 -18.63 -25.43 -16.93
CA ALA A 550 -19.58 -24.33 -16.78
C ALA A 550 -20.99 -24.86 -16.50
N ARG A 551 -21.47 -24.71 -15.26
CA ARG A 551 -22.89 -24.86 -14.92
C ARG A 551 -23.70 -23.74 -15.57
N PRO A 552 -24.93 -24.02 -16.03
CA PRO A 552 -25.72 -23.11 -16.87
C PRO A 552 -26.37 -21.91 -16.14
N ASP A 553 -25.78 -21.40 -15.05
CA ASP A 553 -26.45 -20.42 -14.16
C ASP A 553 -25.64 -19.17 -13.79
N SER A 554 -24.45 -18.97 -14.36
CA SER A 554 -23.81 -17.65 -14.33
C SER A 554 -24.35 -16.81 -15.48
N GLY A 555 -25.19 -15.83 -15.17
CA GLY A 555 -25.65 -14.85 -16.16
C GLY A 555 -24.46 -14.20 -16.89
N PRO A 556 -24.64 -13.74 -18.13
CA PRO A 556 -23.55 -13.19 -18.94
C PRO A 556 -22.88 -12.01 -18.22
N CYS A 557 -21.54 -11.94 -18.27
CA CYS A 557 -20.80 -10.77 -17.82
C CYS A 557 -21.41 -9.50 -18.44
N PRO A 558 -21.62 -8.43 -17.66
CA PRO A 558 -22.08 -7.16 -18.21
C PRO A 558 -21.23 -6.75 -19.41
N PRO A 559 -21.84 -6.27 -20.52
CA PRO A 559 -21.09 -5.89 -21.73
C PRO A 559 -19.92 -4.94 -21.47
N GLU A 560 -20.06 -4.08 -20.46
CA GLU A 560 -19.07 -3.07 -20.05
C GLU A 560 -17.81 -3.65 -19.36
N GLU A 561 -17.85 -4.92 -18.95
CA GLU A 561 -16.78 -5.63 -18.24
C GLU A 561 -16.16 -6.76 -19.08
N GLN A 562 -16.63 -6.97 -20.31
CA GLN A 562 -16.09 -8.01 -21.19
C GLN A 562 -14.67 -7.65 -21.66
N PRO A 563 -13.71 -8.59 -21.64
CA PRO A 563 -12.36 -8.36 -22.15
C PRO A 563 -12.41 -8.09 -23.65
N GLN A 564 -11.74 -7.03 -24.09
CA GLN A 564 -11.70 -6.61 -25.49
C GLN A 564 -10.26 -6.62 -26.03
N GLY A 565 -10.12 -6.80 -27.34
CA GLY A 565 -8.88 -6.68 -28.09
C GLY A 565 -9.05 -5.75 -29.29
N TRP A 566 -7.94 -5.17 -29.75
CA TRP A 566 -7.93 -4.31 -30.94
C TRP A 566 -7.82 -5.11 -32.24
N TRP A 567 -6.96 -6.12 -32.27
CA TRP A 567 -6.89 -7.10 -33.36
C TRP A 567 -6.28 -8.39 -32.82
N PHE A 568 -6.33 -9.44 -33.62
CA PHE A 568 -5.77 -10.75 -33.30
C PHE A 568 -4.61 -11.09 -34.24
N SER A 569 -3.65 -11.88 -33.76
CA SER A 569 -2.46 -12.33 -34.49
C SER A 569 -2.71 -13.55 -35.38
N GLU A 570 -3.91 -14.13 -35.29
CA GLU A 570 -4.32 -15.34 -35.99
C GLU A 570 -5.66 -15.20 -36.71
N GLN A 571 -5.81 -15.92 -37.82
CA GLN A 571 -7.02 -15.89 -38.64
C GLN A 571 -8.20 -16.59 -37.95
N GLU A 572 -7.93 -17.67 -37.20
CA GLU A 572 -8.96 -18.56 -36.64
C GLU A 572 -9.06 -18.53 -35.11
N ALA A 573 -8.18 -17.78 -34.43
CA ALA A 573 -8.16 -17.68 -32.97
C ALA A 573 -8.26 -16.22 -32.50
N ASP A 574 -8.94 -16.01 -31.36
CA ASP A 574 -9.05 -14.71 -30.68
C ASP A 574 -7.82 -14.46 -29.76
N VAL A 575 -6.63 -14.66 -30.32
CA VAL A 575 -5.35 -14.55 -29.60
C VAL A 575 -4.53 -13.40 -30.16
N PHE A 576 -3.86 -12.67 -29.27
CA PHE A 576 -2.90 -11.64 -29.63
C PHE A 576 -1.54 -11.95 -29.03
N LEU A 577 -0.53 -12.03 -29.89
CA LEU A 577 0.87 -12.28 -29.55
C LEU A 577 1.69 -11.08 -30.02
N ALA A 578 2.17 -10.27 -29.07
CA ALA A 578 2.83 -9.00 -29.35
C ALA A 578 4.23 -9.17 -29.97
N LEU A 579 4.94 -10.24 -29.60
CA LEU A 579 6.36 -10.45 -29.91
C LEU A 579 6.61 -11.44 -31.05
N GLU A 580 5.55 -12.08 -31.55
CA GLU A 580 5.63 -13.08 -32.63
C GLU A 580 5.16 -12.47 -33.96
N GLU A 581 5.65 -13.01 -35.07
CA GLU A 581 5.18 -12.61 -36.39
C GLU A 581 3.76 -13.16 -36.60
N PRO A 582 2.74 -12.30 -36.79
CA PRO A 582 1.37 -12.76 -36.87
C PRO A 582 1.11 -13.44 -38.22
N THR A 583 0.23 -14.44 -38.21
CA THR A 583 -0.25 -15.07 -39.47
C THR A 583 -1.29 -14.18 -40.16
N ALA A 584 -2.00 -13.36 -39.39
CA ALA A 584 -2.92 -12.33 -39.86
C ALA A 584 -3.06 -11.22 -38.81
N CYS A 585 -3.42 -9.99 -39.22
CA CYS A 585 -3.86 -8.93 -38.32
C CYS A 585 -5.40 -8.81 -38.37
N ARG A 586 -6.10 -9.87 -37.99
CA ARG A 586 -7.56 -9.94 -38.10
C ARG A 586 -8.22 -8.92 -37.17
N GLY A 587 -9.09 -8.08 -37.71
CA GLY A 587 -9.82 -7.07 -36.94
C GLY A 587 -9.14 -5.69 -36.88
N LEU A 588 -7.97 -5.51 -37.49
CA LEU A 588 -7.20 -4.27 -37.40
C LEU A 588 -7.93 -3.07 -38.04
N GLU A 589 -8.58 -3.26 -39.19
CA GLU A 589 -9.31 -2.18 -39.86
C GLU A 589 -10.51 -1.71 -39.03
N GLU A 590 -11.21 -2.64 -38.39
CA GLU A 590 -12.32 -2.34 -37.47
C GLU A 590 -11.83 -1.59 -36.22
N ALA A 591 -10.64 -1.91 -35.71
CA ALA A 591 -10.00 -1.13 -34.65
C ALA A 591 -9.65 0.29 -35.08
N LEU A 592 -9.07 0.44 -36.27
CA LEU A 592 -8.75 1.75 -36.86
C LEU A 592 -10.01 2.59 -37.04
N GLU A 593 -11.09 1.99 -37.55
CA GLU A 593 -12.39 2.66 -37.72
C GLU A 593 -13.00 3.03 -36.35
N THR A 594 -12.87 2.18 -35.34
CA THR A 594 -13.31 2.48 -33.97
C THR A 594 -12.60 3.71 -33.39
N VAL A 595 -11.28 3.81 -33.58
CA VAL A 595 -10.51 5.00 -33.17
C VAL A 595 -10.91 6.22 -33.98
N ALA A 596 -11.06 6.11 -35.30
CA ALA A 596 -11.48 7.22 -36.17
C ALA A 596 -12.85 7.79 -35.74
N GLN A 597 -13.80 6.91 -35.44
CA GLN A 597 -15.11 7.32 -34.93
C GLN A 597 -15.03 8.01 -33.57
N ALA A 598 -14.17 7.54 -32.67
CA ALA A 598 -13.97 8.18 -31.38
C ALA A 598 -13.35 9.57 -31.53
N LEU A 599 -12.32 9.73 -32.38
CA LEU A 599 -11.70 11.03 -32.68
C LEU A 599 -12.71 12.03 -33.24
N ASN A 600 -13.62 11.57 -34.11
CA ASN A 600 -14.66 12.42 -34.72
C ASN A 600 -15.79 12.75 -33.73
N LYS A 601 -16.31 11.76 -32.98
CA LYS A 601 -17.48 11.92 -32.11
C LYS A 601 -17.15 12.56 -30.76
N LEU A 602 -16.00 12.25 -30.19
CA LEU A 602 -15.62 12.63 -28.82
C LEU A 602 -14.53 13.72 -28.78
N GLY A 603 -13.90 14.01 -29.92
CA GLY A 603 -12.88 15.05 -30.06
C GLY A 603 -13.41 16.48 -29.90
N PRO A 604 -12.54 17.49 -30.02
CA PRO A 604 -11.11 17.39 -30.32
C PRO A 604 -10.30 16.84 -29.14
N PHE A 605 -9.22 16.12 -29.46
CA PHE A 605 -8.22 15.62 -28.51
C PHE A 605 -6.87 16.28 -28.78
N ASP A 606 -6.18 16.68 -27.72
CA ASP A 606 -4.82 17.22 -27.78
C ASP A 606 -3.77 16.12 -27.93
N GLY A 607 -4.01 14.95 -27.35
CA GLY A 607 -3.06 13.86 -27.31
C GLY A 607 -3.69 12.48 -27.37
N ILE A 608 -2.88 11.48 -27.67
CA ILE A 608 -3.25 10.06 -27.55
C ILE A 608 -2.34 9.39 -26.51
N LEU A 609 -2.93 8.60 -25.63
CA LEU A 609 -2.20 7.70 -24.73
C LEU A 609 -2.57 6.26 -25.10
N GLY A 610 -1.60 5.37 -25.21
CA GLY A 610 -1.86 3.94 -25.39
C GLY A 610 -1.14 3.10 -24.36
N PHE A 611 -1.72 1.95 -24.00
CA PHE A 611 -1.08 0.93 -23.18
C PHE A 611 -0.97 -0.41 -23.92
N SER A 612 0.21 -1.02 -23.92
CA SER A 612 0.45 -2.35 -24.51
C SER A 612 -0.04 -2.43 -25.97
N GLN A 613 -0.98 -3.32 -26.31
CA GLN A 613 -1.61 -3.37 -27.64
C GLN A 613 -2.17 -2.01 -28.09
N GLY A 614 -2.80 -1.24 -27.19
CA GLY A 614 -3.29 0.10 -27.48
C GLY A 614 -2.18 1.13 -27.73
N ALA A 615 -0.97 0.92 -27.18
CA ALA A 615 0.20 1.74 -27.48
C ALA A 615 0.72 1.47 -28.91
N ALA A 616 0.78 0.19 -29.31
CA ALA A 616 1.10 -0.17 -30.69
C ALA A 616 0.07 0.44 -31.68
N LEU A 617 -1.23 0.38 -31.35
CA LEU A 617 -2.28 1.00 -32.17
C LEU A 617 -2.15 2.53 -32.22
N ALA A 618 -1.90 3.18 -31.09
CA ALA A 618 -1.72 4.63 -31.03
C ALA A 618 -0.57 5.11 -31.91
N ALA A 619 0.55 4.36 -31.92
CA ALA A 619 1.67 4.66 -32.81
C ALA A 619 1.30 4.48 -34.28
N LEU A 620 0.59 3.42 -34.64
CA LEU A 620 0.10 3.19 -36.01
C LEU A 620 -0.87 4.30 -36.46
N VAL A 621 -1.82 4.69 -35.62
CA VAL A 621 -2.76 5.79 -35.87
C VAL A 621 -2.02 7.11 -36.15
N CYS A 622 -0.98 7.41 -35.36
CA CYS A 622 -0.15 8.59 -35.58
C CYS A 622 0.63 8.50 -36.91
N ALA A 623 1.16 7.31 -37.24
CA ALA A 623 1.87 7.09 -38.49
C ALA A 623 0.98 7.25 -39.71
N LEU A 624 -0.25 6.73 -39.67
CA LEU A 624 -1.25 6.89 -40.73
C LEU A 624 -1.67 8.36 -40.90
N GLY A 625 -1.93 9.06 -39.78
CA GLY A 625 -2.23 10.49 -39.82
C GLY A 625 -1.10 11.32 -40.42
N GLN A 626 0.16 11.01 -40.08
CA GLN A 626 1.33 11.67 -40.68
C GLN A 626 1.48 11.32 -42.16
N GLY A 627 1.12 10.09 -42.54
CA GLY A 627 1.05 9.62 -43.93
C GLY A 627 -0.09 10.22 -44.75
N GLY A 628 -0.96 11.04 -44.14
CA GLY A 628 -2.05 11.74 -44.80
C GLY A 628 -3.39 11.01 -44.82
N ASP A 629 -3.58 9.97 -43.99
CA ASP A 629 -4.89 9.32 -43.83
C ASP A 629 -5.87 10.32 -43.18
N PRO A 630 -6.96 10.72 -43.87
CA PRO A 630 -7.87 11.77 -43.40
C PRO A 630 -8.69 11.36 -42.17
N ARG A 631 -8.70 10.06 -41.81
CA ARG A 631 -9.41 9.56 -40.61
C ARG A 631 -8.71 9.99 -39.31
N PHE A 632 -7.41 10.27 -39.37
CA PHE A 632 -6.57 10.44 -38.19
C PHE A 632 -5.93 11.83 -38.16
N PRO A 633 -6.60 12.84 -37.58
CA PRO A 633 -5.95 14.12 -37.32
C PRO A 633 -4.75 13.92 -36.40
N LEU A 634 -3.61 14.52 -36.74
CA LEU A 634 -2.39 14.40 -35.95
C LEU A 634 -2.58 15.04 -34.56
N PRO A 635 -2.40 14.28 -33.47
CA PRO A 635 -2.41 14.86 -32.13
C PRO A 635 -1.16 15.72 -31.90
N ARG A 636 -1.21 16.61 -30.90
CA ARG A 636 -0.08 17.45 -30.50
C ARG A 636 1.04 16.63 -29.85
N PHE A 637 0.70 15.49 -29.27
CA PHE A 637 1.64 14.57 -28.64
C PHE A 637 1.07 13.15 -28.51
N VAL A 638 1.95 12.17 -28.25
CA VAL A 638 1.56 10.80 -27.90
C VAL A 638 2.28 10.30 -26.64
N ILE A 639 1.59 9.50 -25.83
CA ILE A 639 2.14 8.81 -24.66
C ILE A 639 1.98 7.31 -24.86
N LEU A 640 3.09 6.57 -24.88
CA LEU A 640 3.12 5.16 -25.22
C LEU A 640 3.66 4.37 -24.04
N VAL A 641 2.79 3.62 -23.36
CA VAL A 641 3.15 2.83 -22.18
C VAL A 641 3.24 1.35 -22.52
N SER A 642 4.41 0.73 -22.30
CA SER A 642 4.75 -0.64 -22.71
C SER A 642 4.42 -0.88 -24.20
N GLY A 643 4.72 0.09 -25.08
CA GLY A 643 4.48 0.00 -26.51
C GLY A 643 5.53 -0.82 -27.26
N PHE A 644 5.20 -1.29 -28.44
CA PHE A 644 6.06 -2.04 -29.36
C PHE A 644 5.65 -1.75 -30.80
N CYS A 645 6.52 -2.03 -31.78
CA CYS A 645 6.17 -1.91 -33.19
C CYS A 645 5.17 -3.02 -33.57
N PRO A 646 3.96 -2.70 -34.07
CA PRO A 646 3.07 -3.71 -34.60
C PRO A 646 3.71 -4.40 -35.83
N ARG A 647 3.51 -5.71 -35.93
CA ARG A 647 4.08 -6.60 -36.96
C ARG A 647 2.99 -7.05 -37.93
N GLY A 648 3.36 -7.54 -39.11
CA GLY A 648 2.43 -8.10 -40.11
C GLY A 648 1.41 -7.10 -40.66
N LEU A 649 1.77 -5.83 -40.83
CA LEU A 649 0.85 -4.77 -41.28
C LEU A 649 0.65 -4.72 -42.81
N GLY A 650 1.28 -5.62 -43.56
CA GLY A 650 1.17 -5.67 -45.02
C GLY A 650 1.55 -4.34 -45.67
N LEU A 651 0.61 -3.72 -46.39
CA LEU A 651 0.84 -2.47 -47.11
C LEU A 651 1.09 -1.25 -46.19
N MET A 652 0.74 -1.35 -44.91
CA MET A 652 0.91 -0.26 -43.93
C MET A 652 2.27 -0.32 -43.22
N GLU A 653 3.02 -1.42 -43.42
CA GLU A 653 4.34 -1.65 -42.83
C GLU A 653 5.36 -0.53 -43.16
N PRO A 654 5.47 -0.04 -44.42
CA PRO A 654 6.41 1.05 -44.73
C PRO A 654 6.06 2.37 -44.03
N ILE A 655 4.77 2.60 -43.76
CA ILE A 655 4.29 3.81 -43.07
C ILE A 655 4.72 3.77 -41.60
N MET A 656 4.57 2.61 -40.95
CA MET A 656 5.00 2.41 -39.56
C MET A 656 6.53 2.43 -39.39
N GLN A 657 7.28 2.01 -40.41
CA GLN A 657 8.74 1.97 -40.36
C GLN A 657 9.40 3.35 -40.57
N GLY A 658 8.67 4.34 -41.08
CA GLY A 658 9.14 5.71 -41.26
C GLY A 658 9.32 6.49 -39.94
N PRO A 659 10.06 7.62 -39.97
CA PRO A 659 10.20 8.50 -38.80
C PRO A 659 8.90 9.25 -38.50
N LEU A 660 8.58 9.38 -37.22
CA LEU A 660 7.42 10.09 -36.68
C LEU A 660 7.89 11.37 -36.00
N SER A 661 7.38 12.50 -36.46
CA SER A 661 7.84 13.84 -36.05
C SER A 661 7.10 14.41 -34.84
N LEU A 662 6.04 13.75 -34.37
CA LEU A 662 5.26 14.24 -33.24
C LEU A 662 5.99 14.01 -31.90
N PRO A 663 5.88 14.94 -30.93
CA PRO A 663 6.40 14.74 -29.59
C PRO A 663 5.84 13.48 -28.93
N SER A 664 6.72 12.64 -28.39
CA SER A 664 6.33 11.38 -27.76
C SER A 664 6.98 11.17 -26.38
N LEU A 665 6.22 10.57 -25.49
CA LEU A 665 6.69 10.04 -24.21
C LEU A 665 6.53 8.52 -24.19
N HIS A 666 7.64 7.80 -24.11
CA HIS A 666 7.69 6.35 -24.06
C HIS A 666 7.95 5.90 -22.63
N VAL A 667 7.01 5.15 -22.06
CA VAL A 667 7.07 4.67 -20.67
C VAL A 667 7.13 3.16 -20.66
N PHE A 668 8.12 2.56 -19.98
CA PHE A 668 8.24 1.10 -19.93
C PHE A 668 8.99 0.61 -18.69
N GLY A 669 8.70 -0.62 -18.30
CA GLY A 669 9.23 -1.25 -17.10
C GLY A 669 10.52 -2.02 -17.35
N ASP A 670 11.48 -1.93 -16.44
CA ASP A 670 12.75 -2.67 -16.51
C ASP A 670 12.55 -4.18 -16.32
N THR A 671 11.43 -4.58 -15.71
CA THR A 671 11.07 -5.99 -15.44
C THR A 671 9.80 -6.42 -16.18
N ASP A 672 9.40 -5.68 -17.22
CA ASP A 672 8.24 -6.02 -18.05
C ASP A 672 8.50 -7.32 -18.83
N GLY A 673 7.86 -8.41 -18.37
CA GLY A 673 7.95 -9.73 -18.99
C GLY A 673 6.95 -9.95 -20.13
N VAL A 674 6.04 -9.00 -20.37
CA VAL A 674 5.06 -9.08 -21.47
C VAL A 674 5.63 -8.36 -22.69
N ILE A 675 6.08 -7.11 -22.50
CA ILE A 675 6.75 -6.30 -23.52
C ILE A 675 8.13 -5.91 -22.98
N PRO A 676 9.19 -6.65 -23.34
CA PRO A 676 10.55 -6.30 -22.93
C PRO A 676 10.92 -4.87 -23.32
N SER A 677 11.70 -4.19 -22.47
CA SER A 677 12.09 -2.78 -22.68
C SER A 677 12.74 -2.50 -24.03
N GLN A 678 13.39 -3.50 -24.63
CA GLN A 678 13.99 -3.43 -25.97
C GLN A 678 12.95 -3.15 -27.06
N GLU A 679 11.75 -3.73 -26.96
CA GLU A 679 10.65 -3.50 -27.92
C GLU A 679 10.12 -2.07 -27.83
N SER A 680 9.98 -1.55 -26.61
CA SER A 680 9.60 -0.16 -26.39
C SER A 680 10.67 0.82 -26.85
N MET A 681 11.94 0.47 -26.71
CA MET A 681 13.07 1.24 -27.26
C MET A 681 13.11 1.21 -28.79
N GLN A 682 12.78 0.09 -29.43
CA GLN A 682 12.67 0.00 -30.88
C GLN A 682 11.52 0.85 -31.42
N LEU A 683 10.39 0.90 -30.72
CA LEU A 683 9.31 1.82 -31.06
C LEU A 683 9.74 3.28 -30.83
N CYS A 684 10.42 3.55 -29.71
CA CYS A 684 10.96 4.88 -29.38
C CYS A 684 11.89 5.42 -30.47
N SER A 685 12.70 4.58 -31.11
CA SER A 685 13.60 5.01 -32.19
C SER A 685 12.88 5.44 -33.47
N ARG A 686 11.55 5.25 -33.56
CA ARG A 686 10.74 5.76 -34.66
C ARG A 686 10.32 7.20 -34.46
N PHE A 687 10.38 7.72 -33.24
CA PHE A 687 9.92 9.08 -32.92
C PHE A 687 11.11 10.03 -32.77
N ASP A 688 11.12 11.10 -33.54
CA ASP A 688 12.16 12.12 -33.48
C ASP A 688 12.07 12.90 -32.16
N GLY A 689 13.16 12.91 -31.38
CA GLY A 689 13.19 13.61 -30.10
C GLY A 689 12.36 12.96 -29.00
N ALA A 690 12.05 11.67 -29.12
CA ALA A 690 11.30 10.91 -28.14
C ALA A 690 11.89 11.02 -26.72
N ILE A 691 11.02 11.18 -25.73
CA ILE A 691 11.39 11.19 -24.31
C ILE A 691 11.10 9.81 -23.73
N THR A 692 12.06 9.21 -23.01
CA THR A 692 11.88 7.94 -22.32
C THR A 692 11.69 8.12 -20.82
N LEU A 693 10.85 7.27 -20.23
CA LEU A 693 10.60 7.19 -18.81
C LEU A 693 10.58 5.73 -18.39
N THR A 694 11.57 5.31 -17.61
CA THR A 694 11.63 3.93 -17.10
C THR A 694 11.06 3.83 -15.69
N HIS A 695 10.67 2.61 -15.31
CA HIS A 695 10.33 2.27 -13.94
C HIS A 695 10.76 0.84 -13.62
N SER A 696 11.07 0.55 -12.35
CA SER A 696 11.56 -0.76 -11.92
C SER A 696 10.48 -1.86 -11.88
N GLY A 697 9.27 -1.59 -12.39
CA GLY A 697 8.11 -2.48 -12.32
C GLY A 697 7.91 -3.33 -13.58
N GLY A 698 6.88 -4.18 -13.56
CA GLY A 698 6.46 -5.01 -14.71
C GLY A 698 5.44 -4.30 -15.63
N HIS A 699 4.53 -5.07 -16.24
CA HIS A 699 3.60 -4.61 -17.28
C HIS A 699 2.41 -3.78 -16.77
N PHE A 700 2.64 -2.51 -16.39
CA PHE A 700 1.58 -1.60 -15.92
C PHE A 700 1.89 -0.13 -16.21
N ILE A 701 0.89 0.73 -15.99
CA ILE A 701 1.05 2.19 -16.13
C ILE A 701 1.53 2.76 -14.79
N PRO A 702 2.79 3.25 -14.69
CA PRO A 702 3.30 3.72 -13.42
C PRO A 702 2.72 5.09 -13.06
N ALA A 703 2.39 5.29 -11.78
CA ALA A 703 1.87 6.56 -11.26
C ALA A 703 2.55 7.00 -9.95
N ALA A 704 3.71 6.42 -9.63
CA ALA A 704 4.52 6.85 -8.50
C ALA A 704 5.05 8.28 -8.71
N ALA A 705 5.48 8.94 -7.63
CA ALA A 705 5.82 10.36 -7.65
C ALA A 705 6.82 10.78 -8.75
N PRO A 706 7.91 10.03 -9.04
CA PRO A 706 8.84 10.36 -10.12
C PRO A 706 8.19 10.31 -11.50
N GLN A 707 7.42 9.26 -11.79
CA GLN A 707 6.75 9.08 -13.07
C GLN A 707 5.65 10.13 -13.24
N ARG A 708 4.88 10.42 -12.19
CA ARG A 708 3.91 11.54 -12.20
C ARG A 708 4.56 12.85 -12.61
N GLN A 709 5.72 13.19 -12.02
CA GLN A 709 6.40 14.45 -12.35
C GLN A 709 6.85 14.47 -13.82
N ALA A 710 7.28 13.33 -14.36
CA ALA A 710 7.64 13.21 -15.76
C ALA A 710 6.43 13.39 -16.69
N TYR A 711 5.28 12.79 -16.39
CA TYR A 711 4.05 13.03 -17.17
C TYR A 711 3.64 14.50 -17.13
N LEU A 712 3.64 15.12 -15.95
CA LEU A 712 3.28 16.54 -15.81
C LEU A 712 4.25 17.43 -16.60
N LYS A 713 5.56 17.20 -16.46
CA LYS A 713 6.59 17.95 -17.20
C LYS A 713 6.45 17.78 -18.72
N PHE A 714 6.05 16.59 -19.18
CA PHE A 714 5.78 16.37 -20.59
C PHE A 714 4.55 17.15 -21.06
N LEU A 715 3.44 17.04 -20.32
CA LEU A 715 2.16 17.68 -20.66
C LEU A 715 2.20 19.21 -20.53
N ASP A 716 2.96 19.75 -19.59
CA ASP A 716 3.11 21.20 -19.39
C ASP A 716 3.71 21.90 -20.62
N GLN A 717 4.37 21.18 -21.53
CA GLN A 717 4.83 21.72 -22.82
C GLN A 717 3.70 22.07 -23.80
N PHE A 718 2.47 21.64 -23.49
CA PHE A 718 1.30 21.79 -24.35
C PHE A 718 0.16 22.57 -23.68
N ALA A 719 0.34 23.02 -22.44
CA ALA A 719 -0.70 23.60 -21.58
C ALA A 719 -1.01 25.10 -21.84
N ASP A 720 -0.58 25.66 -22.98
CA ASP A 720 -0.77 27.08 -23.33
C ASP A 720 -2.24 27.46 -23.57
#